data_AF-A0A139ITC8-F1
#
_entry.id   AF-A0A139ITC8-F1
#
_cell.length_a   1.000
_cell.length_b   1.000
_cell.length_c   1.000
_cell.angle_alpha   90.00
_cell.angle_beta   90.00
_cell.angle_gamma   90.00
#
_symmetry.space_group_name_H-M   'P 1'
#
loop_
_entity.id
_entity.type
_entity.pdbx_description
1 polymer ?
#
loop_
_entity_poly.entity_id
_entity_poly.type
_entity_poly.pdbx_seq_one_letter_code
_entity_poly.pdbx_strand_id
1 'polypeptide(L)'
;MFLRCLSSIILLTSAFVEAQPHEHKHGEKHGHQKRQGWGSNPYQQGIFDYIVVGSGPGGAPLACRLARAGFQVLLIDAGQDTSGYLDTQIPSFHPRASELPEQMWAYNVERHTYPGGDQYNDPKFQYRIPNGPEYQNALYSGYPPPYGNWTYLLPDGRTYAGPRPPAGAQPIGLNYPRGSALGGSAQMNAMAMVTPWMDDWDHIAQITGNDSWNAEIMREYYIKLENCRYQLSSVVGHGFSGWLQIGITPLTLIAQDLKLAAIVAATAQAMGKGLIDGVLNLATGLAHILATDLNAPGRSRDQDVNIWQIPISINPTTGLRSGPVDFVKQTVSEGYPLIVQLNTFVTRIFVDQSGYRPRAVGVQYLYGKHLYSASPLSSGQSGTPGHAYARREVVISGGAFETPKLLKLSGIGPADELAQFGIPTIVNLQGVGRNLQDRYEVGVVGKADVPFSLFGPCKYNYESPDPCLQQFQGGVTPIDKGPYTSNGLAIGTTFSSSVNDDPKPDVFIVAVPAYFQGYYRGYSKAAVLDAQHFSYVVLKVRSRNNAGTVTLRSTNPLDMPVIRFNSFAVGGDLDAQAVAEGIQRGRDIFRDVIGIDGSFVVESPPNELQGAALVEWVKNYAWGHHCGCTAKIGAPNDPWAVVDGDFRVYGVDGLRVVDNSVWPTLPGYYPTIAIYMISEKAADVMLGQSPGPVGVFDNLDLGSGPIGTLGSGIIGAVAGVADPKVGVNGILGSFGNLLGVLTVTWQSPISGLNMKTTWETSHTTIARTAELPTGHPNSDKALAVLTTFKAAFANMAILANVAASAPRCAKNNGHVNLTFLSLLGHQD
;
A
#
# COMPACT_ATOMS: atom_id res chain seq x y z
N MET A 1 -16.08 29.22 53.05
CA MET A 1 -16.57 30.39 52.29
C MET A 1 -15.50 30.96 51.34
N PHE A 2 -14.67 30.09 50.73
CA PHE A 2 -13.59 30.50 49.80
C PHE A 2 -13.62 29.70 48.48
N LEU A 3 -14.82 29.18 48.13
CA LEU A 3 -15.07 28.34 46.94
C LEU A 3 -16.28 28.85 46.12
N ARG A 4 -16.41 30.18 46.01
CA ARG A 4 -17.47 30.85 45.21
C ARG A 4 -16.98 32.05 44.38
N CYS A 5 -15.67 32.21 44.18
CA CYS A 5 -15.09 33.38 43.49
C CYS A 5 -14.14 33.04 42.32
N LEU A 6 -14.22 31.84 41.74
CA LEU A 6 -13.34 31.39 40.63
C LEU A 6 -14.13 30.83 39.42
N SER A 7 -15.29 31.41 39.15
CA SER A 7 -16.15 31.08 38.00
C SER A 7 -16.27 32.23 37.00
N SER A 8 -15.41 33.26 37.08
CA SER A 8 -15.61 34.55 36.40
C SER A 8 -14.36 35.15 35.73
N ILE A 9 -13.32 34.35 35.43
CA ILE A 9 -12.11 34.83 34.70
C ILE A 9 -11.68 33.85 33.59
N ILE A 10 -12.63 33.38 32.77
CA ILE A 10 -12.37 32.85 31.41
C ILE A 10 -13.46 33.38 30.48
N LEU A 11 -13.47 34.69 30.25
CA LEU A 11 -14.35 35.38 29.29
C LEU A 11 -13.86 36.82 29.10
N LEU A 12 -12.73 37.02 28.42
CA LEU A 12 -12.27 38.28 27.76
C LEU A 12 -10.79 38.15 27.35
N THR A 13 -10.51 37.73 26.10
CA THR A 13 -9.35 38.12 25.26
C THR A 13 -9.40 37.42 23.90
N SER A 14 -10.45 37.72 23.13
CA SER A 14 -10.56 37.29 21.72
C SER A 14 -11.08 38.46 20.88
N ALA A 15 -10.21 39.45 20.65
CA ALA A 15 -10.46 40.57 19.75
C ALA A 15 -9.13 41.14 19.22
N PHE A 16 -9.13 41.54 17.95
CA PHE A 16 -8.05 42.22 17.20
C PHE A 16 -6.77 41.40 16.93
N VAL A 17 -6.68 40.80 15.74
CA VAL A 17 -6.11 41.48 14.56
C VAL A 17 -6.92 41.05 13.33
N GLU A 18 -7.52 42.02 12.65
CA GLU A 18 -8.30 41.81 11.42
C GLU A 18 -7.47 42.31 10.23
N ALA A 19 -6.91 41.39 9.44
CA ALA A 19 -6.15 41.73 8.25
C ALA A 19 -7.10 41.81 7.03
N GLN A 20 -7.44 43.03 6.60
CA GLN A 20 -8.30 43.27 5.45
C GLN A 20 -7.66 42.78 4.13
N PRO A 21 -8.34 41.96 3.33
CA PRO A 21 -8.02 41.79 1.92
C PRO A 21 -8.61 42.97 1.12
N HIS A 22 -7.79 43.66 0.33
CA HIS A 22 -8.27 44.73 -0.54
C HIS A 22 -9.26 44.20 -1.60
N GLU A 23 -10.49 44.75 -1.61
CA GLU A 23 -11.47 44.47 -2.65
C GLU A 23 -11.08 45.15 -3.98
N HIS A 24 -10.89 44.37 -5.03
CA HIS A 24 -11.16 44.82 -6.40
C HIS A 24 -12.53 44.28 -6.83
N LYS A 25 -13.56 45.13 -6.74
CA LYS A 25 -14.88 44.89 -7.34
C LYS A 25 -14.91 45.42 -8.78
N HIS A 26 -15.07 44.54 -9.76
CA HIS A 26 -16.26 44.46 -10.62
C HIS A 26 -16.03 43.48 -11.79
N GLY A 27 -16.98 42.55 -11.96
CA GLY A 27 -16.99 41.52 -13.01
C GLY A 27 -18.11 40.53 -12.71
N GLU A 28 -19.03 40.34 -13.64
CA GLU A 28 -20.33 39.72 -13.38
C GLU A 28 -20.23 38.22 -13.05
N LYS A 29 -20.89 37.79 -11.96
CA LYS A 29 -20.94 36.38 -11.56
C LYS A 29 -22.10 35.64 -12.24
N HIS A 30 -21.82 34.97 -13.36
CA HIS A 30 -22.61 33.79 -13.73
C HIS A 30 -22.36 32.67 -12.71
N GLY A 31 -23.27 32.55 -11.74
CA GLY A 31 -23.15 31.64 -10.61
C GLY A 31 -23.37 30.17 -10.97
N HIS A 32 -22.35 29.51 -11.53
CA HIS A 32 -22.28 28.05 -11.46
C HIS A 32 -21.98 27.63 -10.01
N GLN A 33 -23.00 27.16 -9.28
CA GLN A 33 -22.79 26.46 -8.03
C GLN A 33 -21.86 25.25 -8.28
N LYS A 34 -20.71 25.22 -7.62
CA LYS A 34 -19.80 24.07 -7.66
C LYS A 34 -20.54 22.87 -7.06
N ARG A 35 -20.72 21.81 -7.85
CA ARG A 35 -21.31 20.56 -7.39
C ARG A 35 -20.26 19.74 -6.65
N GLN A 36 -20.66 19.06 -5.58
CA GLN A 36 -19.82 18.20 -4.74
C GLN A 36 -20.67 17.15 -4.02
N GLY A 37 -20.06 16.05 -3.58
CA GLY A 37 -20.72 15.03 -2.75
C GLY A 37 -20.86 13.65 -3.40
N TRP A 38 -21.84 12.89 -2.91
CA TRP A 38 -22.14 11.54 -3.40
C TRP A 38 -23.23 11.58 -4.48
N GLY A 39 -22.88 11.16 -5.68
CA GLY A 39 -23.81 11.05 -6.80
C GLY A 39 -24.72 9.83 -6.65
N SER A 40 -26.01 10.09 -6.42
CA SER A 40 -27.08 9.08 -6.39
C SER A 40 -28.02 9.17 -7.59
N ASN A 41 -27.84 10.16 -8.46
CA ASN A 41 -28.65 10.36 -9.65
C ASN A 41 -28.13 9.45 -10.79
N PRO A 42 -28.95 8.55 -11.38
CA PRO A 42 -28.54 7.78 -12.56
C PRO A 42 -28.27 8.70 -13.77
N TYR A 43 -28.93 9.86 -13.83
CA TYR A 43 -28.72 10.88 -14.84
C TYR A 43 -27.79 11.97 -14.30
N GLN A 44 -26.52 11.61 -14.12
CA GLN A 44 -25.42 12.51 -13.76
C GLN A 44 -25.06 13.47 -14.92
N GLN A 45 -26.08 14.02 -15.56
CA GLN A 45 -25.99 14.93 -16.69
C GLN A 45 -25.35 16.24 -16.23
N GLY A 46 -24.18 16.48 -16.79
CA GLY A 46 -23.32 17.57 -16.41
C GLY A 46 -22.11 17.64 -17.33
N ILE A 47 -21.58 18.86 -17.42
CA ILE A 47 -20.29 19.13 -18.04
C ILE A 47 -19.30 19.34 -16.88
N PHE A 48 -18.38 18.42 -16.74
CA PHE A 48 -17.31 18.42 -15.75
C PHE A 48 -16.03 18.97 -16.37
N ASP A 49 -15.08 19.42 -15.56
CA ASP A 49 -13.76 19.77 -16.07
C ASP A 49 -12.99 18.50 -16.43
N TYR A 50 -13.02 17.51 -15.54
CA TYR A 50 -12.42 16.19 -15.70
C TYR A 50 -13.41 15.08 -15.33
N ILE A 51 -13.33 13.96 -16.05
CA ILE A 51 -14.01 12.71 -15.68
C ILE A 51 -12.93 11.65 -15.45
N VAL A 52 -12.96 11.00 -14.30
CA VAL A 52 -12.02 9.93 -13.91
C VAL A 52 -12.81 8.62 -13.78
N VAL A 53 -12.41 7.61 -14.54
CA VAL A 53 -13.12 6.32 -14.67
C VAL A 53 -12.38 5.24 -13.90
N GLY A 54 -12.92 4.83 -12.76
CA GLY A 54 -12.31 3.91 -11.81
C GLY A 54 -11.68 4.65 -10.63
N SER A 55 -12.08 4.27 -9.41
CA SER A 55 -11.60 4.82 -8.14
C SER A 55 -10.49 3.99 -7.50
N GLY A 56 -9.87 3.10 -8.26
CA GLY A 56 -8.71 2.34 -7.81
C GLY A 56 -7.48 3.23 -7.52
N PRO A 57 -6.34 2.63 -7.16
CA PRO A 57 -5.10 3.33 -6.83
C PRO A 57 -4.65 4.43 -7.79
N GLY A 58 -4.95 4.31 -9.09
CA GLY A 58 -4.58 5.31 -10.09
C GLY A 58 -5.56 6.49 -10.20
N GLY A 59 -6.85 6.26 -9.97
CA GLY A 59 -7.90 7.26 -10.24
C GLY A 59 -8.36 8.05 -9.02
N ALA A 60 -8.48 7.42 -7.85
CA ALA A 60 -8.98 8.12 -6.65
C ALA A 60 -8.05 9.26 -6.18
N PRO A 61 -6.72 9.07 -6.01
CA PRO A 61 -5.85 10.17 -5.59
C PRO A 61 -5.79 11.31 -6.61
N LEU A 62 -5.71 10.97 -7.91
CA LEU A 62 -5.76 11.93 -9.01
C LEU A 62 -7.06 12.76 -9.01
N ALA A 63 -8.22 12.13 -8.89
CA ALA A 63 -9.50 12.83 -8.82
C ALA A 63 -9.56 13.79 -7.62
N CYS A 64 -9.03 13.37 -6.46
CA CYS A 64 -8.92 14.23 -5.28
C CYS A 64 -7.99 15.42 -5.50
N ARG A 65 -6.79 15.22 -6.07
CA ARG A 65 -5.84 16.32 -6.36
C ARG A 65 -6.43 17.33 -7.33
N LEU A 66 -7.07 16.89 -8.42
CA LEU A 66 -7.75 17.75 -9.38
C LEU A 66 -8.91 18.54 -8.74
N ALA A 67 -9.72 17.91 -7.88
CA ALA A 67 -10.79 18.59 -7.16
C ALA A 67 -10.23 19.60 -6.13
N ARG A 68 -9.14 19.27 -5.44
CA ARG A 68 -8.45 20.16 -4.49
C ARG A 68 -7.82 21.37 -5.17
N ALA A 69 -7.38 21.23 -6.42
CA ALA A 69 -7.00 22.35 -7.29
C ALA A 69 -8.20 23.21 -7.79
N GLY A 70 -9.44 22.85 -7.40
CA GLY A 70 -10.63 23.68 -7.60
C GLY A 70 -11.49 23.34 -8.83
N PHE A 71 -11.11 22.33 -9.62
CA PHE A 71 -11.84 21.86 -10.81
C PHE A 71 -13.08 21.04 -10.46
N GLN A 72 -14.12 21.10 -11.29
CA GLN A 72 -15.28 20.21 -11.19
C GLN A 72 -14.92 18.81 -11.68
N VAL A 73 -14.75 17.85 -10.77
CA VAL A 73 -14.35 16.47 -11.09
C VAL A 73 -15.49 15.51 -10.87
N LEU A 74 -15.74 14.62 -11.83
CA LEU A 74 -16.57 13.44 -11.66
C LEU A 74 -15.68 12.20 -11.55
N LEU A 75 -15.67 11.56 -10.39
CA LEU A 75 -15.07 10.24 -10.18
C LEU A 75 -16.17 9.19 -10.31
N ILE A 76 -16.07 8.30 -11.31
CA ILE A 76 -17.04 7.25 -11.58
C ILE A 76 -16.45 5.90 -11.18
N ASP A 77 -17.20 5.06 -10.47
CA ASP A 77 -16.85 3.66 -10.22
C ASP A 77 -18.05 2.72 -10.38
N ALA A 78 -17.79 1.51 -10.89
CA ALA A 78 -18.78 0.45 -11.03
C ALA A 78 -19.15 -0.21 -9.69
N GLY A 79 -18.26 -0.13 -8.70
CA GLY A 79 -18.43 -0.65 -7.35
C GLY A 79 -19.25 0.26 -6.43
N GLN A 80 -19.55 -0.26 -5.24
CA GLN A 80 -20.16 0.49 -4.14
C GLN A 80 -19.12 0.89 -3.08
N ASP A 81 -19.53 1.64 -2.05
CA ASP A 81 -18.68 1.88 -0.88
C ASP A 81 -18.81 0.69 0.08
N THR A 82 -17.74 -0.05 0.26
CA THR A 82 -17.62 -1.18 1.19
C THR A 82 -16.75 -0.88 2.40
N SER A 83 -16.23 0.35 2.54
CA SER A 83 -15.35 0.73 3.67
C SER A 83 -16.06 0.78 5.04
N GLY A 84 -17.36 0.49 5.09
CA GLY A 84 -18.12 0.24 6.33
C GLY A 84 -18.07 -1.23 6.82
N TYR A 85 -17.51 -2.15 6.04
CA TYR A 85 -17.46 -3.58 6.38
C TYR A 85 -16.18 -3.89 7.16
N LEU A 86 -16.29 -4.67 8.24
CA LEU A 86 -15.11 -5.06 9.04
C LEU A 86 -14.05 -5.81 8.20
N ASP A 87 -14.48 -6.59 7.19
CA ASP A 87 -13.59 -7.26 6.22
C ASP A 87 -12.63 -6.28 5.53
N THR A 88 -13.10 -5.09 5.16
CA THR A 88 -12.28 -4.06 4.50
C THR A 88 -11.42 -3.27 5.49
N GLN A 89 -11.94 -3.04 6.70
CA GLN A 89 -11.33 -2.17 7.71
C GLN A 89 -10.20 -2.86 8.48
N ILE A 90 -10.38 -4.13 8.84
CA ILE A 90 -9.45 -4.87 9.71
C ILE A 90 -8.30 -5.44 8.87
N PRO A 91 -7.03 -5.09 9.14
CA PRO A 91 -5.89 -5.58 8.38
C PRO A 91 -5.84 -7.10 8.17
N SER A 92 -6.06 -7.88 9.23
CA SER A 92 -6.00 -9.35 9.15
C SER A 92 -7.10 -9.99 8.31
N PHE A 93 -8.19 -9.27 8.01
CA PHE A 93 -9.31 -9.78 7.23
C PHE A 93 -9.13 -9.56 5.71
N HIS A 94 -7.96 -9.08 5.26
CA HIS A 94 -7.68 -8.89 3.83
C HIS A 94 -7.95 -10.11 2.92
N PRO A 95 -7.73 -11.39 3.33
CA PRO A 95 -8.08 -12.53 2.48
C PRO A 95 -9.59 -12.61 2.26
N ARG A 96 -10.38 -12.32 3.30
CA ARG A 96 -11.85 -12.31 3.24
C ARG A 96 -12.36 -11.13 2.43
N ALA A 97 -11.72 -9.96 2.56
CA ALA A 97 -11.99 -8.80 1.73
C ALA A 97 -11.84 -9.12 0.23
N SER A 98 -10.87 -9.96 -0.14
CA SER A 98 -10.65 -10.40 -1.51
C SER A 98 -11.59 -11.52 -1.99
N GLU A 99 -12.46 -12.04 -1.12
CA GLU A 99 -13.59 -12.93 -1.47
C GLU A 99 -14.98 -12.33 -1.18
N LEU A 100 -15.05 -11.08 -0.68
CA LEU A 100 -16.29 -10.39 -0.32
C LEU A 100 -17.12 -10.06 -1.59
N PRO A 101 -18.30 -10.68 -1.82
CA PRO A 101 -19.03 -10.58 -3.09
C PRO A 101 -19.41 -9.15 -3.49
N GLU A 102 -19.62 -8.29 -2.49
CA GLU A 102 -19.97 -6.87 -2.61
C GLU A 102 -18.90 -6.00 -3.29
N GLN A 103 -17.63 -6.44 -3.28
CA GLN A 103 -16.49 -5.70 -3.81
C GLN A 103 -15.51 -6.54 -4.64
N MET A 104 -15.87 -7.77 -4.99
CA MET A 104 -15.01 -8.65 -5.76
C MET A 104 -15.51 -8.79 -7.20
N TRP A 105 -14.59 -8.65 -8.15
CA TRP A 105 -14.74 -9.16 -9.51
C TRP A 105 -13.96 -10.47 -9.65
N ALA A 106 -14.68 -11.56 -9.91
CA ALA A 106 -14.19 -12.90 -10.19
C ALA A 106 -13.76 -13.05 -11.66
N TYR A 107 -12.63 -12.46 -12.04
CA TYR A 107 -12.08 -12.74 -13.36
C TYR A 107 -11.67 -14.20 -13.47
N ASN A 108 -11.91 -14.79 -14.64
CA ASN A 108 -11.40 -16.10 -14.98
C ASN A 108 -10.30 -15.91 -16.04
N VAL A 109 -9.10 -16.38 -15.74
CA VAL A 109 -7.89 -16.13 -16.57
C VAL A 109 -7.29 -17.45 -17.07
N GLU A 110 -6.70 -17.42 -18.25
CA GLU A 110 -5.95 -18.54 -18.83
C GLU A 110 -4.45 -18.36 -18.52
N ARG A 111 -3.79 -19.40 -17.96
CA ARG A 111 -2.33 -19.39 -17.77
C ARG A 111 -1.62 -19.56 -19.12
N HIS A 112 -2.11 -20.47 -19.95
CA HIS A 112 -1.56 -20.76 -21.28
C HIS A 112 -2.64 -20.73 -22.36
N THR A 113 -2.24 -20.55 -23.62
CA THR A 113 -3.16 -20.62 -24.77
C THR A 113 -3.88 -21.96 -24.88
N TYR A 114 -5.18 -21.89 -25.15
CA TYR A 114 -6.02 -23.03 -25.50
C TYR A 114 -5.94 -23.36 -27.01
N PRO A 115 -5.96 -24.64 -27.42
CA PRO A 115 -5.82 -25.87 -26.63
C PRO A 115 -4.35 -26.33 -26.60
N GLY A 116 -3.77 -26.56 -25.41
CA GLY A 116 -2.40 -27.11 -25.34
C GLY A 116 -1.63 -27.02 -24.02
N GLY A 117 -2.10 -26.24 -23.01
CA GLY A 117 -1.44 -26.17 -21.70
C GLY A 117 -1.99 -27.16 -20.67
N ASP A 118 -1.12 -27.69 -19.80
CA ASP A 118 -1.48 -28.61 -18.71
C ASP A 118 -2.19 -27.94 -17.50
N GLN A 119 -2.72 -26.73 -17.70
CA GLN A 119 -3.41 -25.94 -16.66
C GLN A 119 -4.64 -26.64 -16.06
N TYR A 120 -5.15 -27.70 -16.70
CA TYR A 120 -6.23 -28.55 -16.17
C TYR A 120 -5.81 -29.40 -14.97
N ASN A 121 -4.50 -29.67 -14.82
CA ASN A 121 -3.94 -30.33 -13.65
C ASN A 121 -3.74 -29.37 -12.46
N ASP A 122 -3.86 -28.05 -12.66
CA ASP A 122 -3.81 -27.11 -11.55
C ASP A 122 -5.08 -27.25 -10.67
N PRO A 123 -4.95 -27.54 -9.37
CA PRO A 123 -6.08 -27.67 -8.47
C PRO A 123 -6.94 -26.40 -8.32
N LYS A 124 -6.40 -25.24 -8.68
CA LYS A 124 -7.08 -23.94 -8.63
C LYS A 124 -7.90 -23.67 -9.91
N PHE A 125 -7.75 -24.49 -10.96
CA PHE A 125 -8.46 -24.33 -12.22
C PHE A 125 -9.96 -24.61 -12.05
N GLN A 126 -10.81 -23.72 -12.57
CA GLN A 126 -12.24 -23.72 -12.34
C GLN A 126 -13.05 -24.18 -13.55
N TYR A 127 -14.19 -24.81 -13.25
CA TYR A 127 -15.17 -25.29 -14.20
C TYR A 127 -16.57 -24.84 -13.79
N ARG A 128 -17.41 -24.47 -14.78
CA ARG A 128 -18.84 -24.21 -14.64
C ARG A 128 -19.63 -25.50 -14.87
N ILE A 129 -20.59 -25.81 -14.00
CA ILE A 129 -21.48 -26.96 -14.20
C ILE A 129 -22.79 -26.48 -14.86
N PRO A 130 -23.17 -26.98 -16.06
CA PRO A 130 -24.41 -26.58 -16.73
C PRO A 130 -25.65 -26.83 -15.85
N ASN A 131 -26.64 -25.94 -15.96
CA ASN A 131 -27.94 -25.99 -15.25
C ASN A 131 -27.89 -25.94 -13.71
N GLY A 132 -26.80 -25.47 -13.11
CA GLY A 132 -26.82 -24.94 -11.74
C GLY A 132 -27.30 -23.48 -11.72
N PRO A 133 -27.97 -23.01 -10.64
CA PRO A 133 -28.16 -21.59 -10.36
C PRO A 133 -26.84 -20.79 -10.22
N GLU A 134 -26.91 -19.51 -9.88
CA GLU A 134 -25.73 -18.65 -9.72
C GLU A 134 -25.19 -18.62 -8.28
N TYR A 135 -23.97 -18.12 -8.09
CA TYR A 135 -23.11 -18.21 -6.89
C TYR A 135 -23.69 -17.67 -5.55
N GLN A 136 -24.91 -17.13 -5.56
CA GLN A 136 -25.48 -16.41 -4.43
C GLN A 136 -25.78 -17.37 -3.26
N ASN A 137 -24.98 -17.26 -2.18
CA ASN A 137 -25.13 -17.90 -0.84
C ASN A 137 -24.38 -19.23 -0.55
N ALA A 138 -23.20 -19.45 -1.13
CA ALA A 138 -22.36 -20.62 -0.79
C ALA A 138 -21.83 -20.64 0.66
N LEU A 139 -22.34 -21.57 1.49
CA LEU A 139 -21.75 -21.90 2.81
C LEU A 139 -20.60 -22.93 2.67
N TYR A 140 -19.65 -22.87 3.60
CA TYR A 140 -18.38 -23.60 3.55
C TYR A 140 -18.40 -24.81 4.51
N SER A 141 -17.91 -25.97 4.06
CA SER A 141 -18.03 -27.26 4.80
C SER A 141 -16.85 -27.67 5.68
N GLY A 142 -15.87 -26.78 5.90
CA GLY A 142 -15.01 -26.84 7.09
C GLY A 142 -13.68 -27.60 7.03
N TYR A 143 -13.28 -28.23 5.93
CA TYR A 143 -12.08 -29.10 5.91
C TYR A 143 -10.98 -28.66 4.93
N PRO A 144 -9.71 -28.52 5.37
CA PRO A 144 -8.54 -28.41 4.50
C PRO A 144 -8.04 -29.79 4.04
N PRO A 145 -7.23 -29.86 2.96
CA PRO A 145 -6.46 -31.06 2.59
C PRO A 145 -5.49 -31.48 3.72
N PRO A 146 -5.05 -32.76 3.72
CA PRO A 146 -3.89 -33.07 2.87
C PRO A 146 -4.08 -34.20 1.85
N TYR A 147 -5.21 -34.95 1.86
CA TYR A 147 -5.38 -36.14 1.00
C TYR A 147 -6.74 -36.23 0.26
N GLY A 148 -7.06 -35.25 -0.58
CA GLY A 148 -8.12 -35.43 -1.58
C GLY A 148 -8.77 -34.15 -2.11
N ASN A 149 -8.85 -34.07 -3.45
CA ASN A 149 -9.73 -33.20 -4.25
C ASN A 149 -9.94 -31.75 -3.75
N TRP A 150 -9.22 -30.82 -4.38
CA TRP A 150 -9.20 -29.40 -4.08
C TRP A 150 -10.56 -28.69 -4.31
N THR A 151 -11.37 -28.71 -3.26
CA THR A 151 -12.56 -27.87 -2.98
C THR A 151 -13.80 -28.07 -3.86
N TYR A 152 -14.89 -28.53 -3.23
CA TYR A 152 -16.22 -28.71 -3.84
C TYR A 152 -17.18 -27.58 -3.47
N LEU A 153 -18.10 -27.26 -4.39
CA LEU A 153 -19.45 -26.78 -4.05
C LEU A 153 -20.48 -27.61 -4.84
N LEU A 154 -21.54 -28.08 -4.18
CA LEU A 154 -22.71 -28.83 -4.68
C LEU A 154 -23.91 -28.56 -3.69
N PRO A 155 -25.22 -28.55 -4.03
CA PRO A 155 -25.88 -28.93 -5.30
C PRO A 155 -26.47 -27.82 -6.23
N ASP A 156 -26.59 -26.55 -5.80
CA ASP A 156 -27.54 -25.54 -6.32
C ASP A 156 -26.96 -24.17 -6.75
N GLY A 157 -25.69 -24.08 -7.19
CA GLY A 157 -25.24 -22.93 -7.99
C GLY A 157 -23.74 -22.78 -8.23
N ARG A 158 -23.13 -23.77 -8.91
CA ARG A 158 -21.73 -24.16 -8.58
C ARG A 158 -20.69 -23.90 -9.65
N THR A 159 -19.54 -23.39 -9.19
CA THR A 159 -18.22 -23.63 -9.77
C THR A 159 -17.55 -24.81 -9.08
N TYR A 160 -16.85 -25.65 -9.84
CA TYR A 160 -15.96 -26.70 -9.33
C TYR A 160 -14.51 -26.25 -9.54
N ALA A 161 -13.65 -26.44 -8.53
CA ALA A 161 -12.19 -26.34 -8.69
C ALA A 161 -11.58 -27.74 -8.64
N GLY A 162 -10.44 -27.95 -9.31
CA GLY A 162 -9.66 -29.17 -9.18
C GLY A 162 -9.44 -29.95 -10.49
N PRO A 163 -8.56 -30.95 -10.48
CA PRO A 163 -8.14 -31.67 -11.69
C PRO A 163 -9.11 -32.80 -12.14
N ARG A 164 -10.27 -32.96 -11.49
CA ARG A 164 -11.20 -34.08 -11.73
C ARG A 164 -12.66 -33.59 -11.84
N PRO A 165 -12.98 -32.78 -12.87
CA PRO A 165 -14.30 -32.18 -13.02
C PRO A 165 -15.43 -33.21 -13.19
N PRO A 166 -16.64 -32.93 -12.68
CA PRO A 166 -17.84 -33.72 -12.98
C PRO A 166 -18.14 -33.75 -14.49
N ALA A 167 -18.76 -34.83 -14.95
CA ALA A 167 -19.15 -34.97 -16.36
C ALA A 167 -20.03 -33.80 -16.83
N GLY A 168 -19.73 -33.25 -18.01
CA GLY A 168 -20.43 -32.10 -18.59
C GLY A 168 -19.98 -30.72 -18.10
N ALA A 169 -19.09 -30.64 -17.10
CA ALA A 169 -18.54 -29.36 -16.64
C ALA A 169 -17.69 -28.69 -17.73
N GLN A 170 -17.83 -27.38 -17.86
CA GLN A 170 -17.17 -26.54 -18.86
C GLN A 170 -16.00 -25.78 -18.22
N PRO A 171 -14.78 -25.82 -18.78
CA PRO A 171 -13.65 -25.08 -18.23
C PRO A 171 -13.90 -23.57 -18.32
N ILE A 172 -13.59 -22.82 -17.26
CA ILE A 172 -13.73 -21.35 -17.25
C ILE A 172 -12.43 -20.58 -16.98
N GLY A 173 -11.44 -21.18 -16.30
CA GLY A 173 -10.11 -20.57 -16.06
C GLY A 173 -9.69 -20.59 -14.59
N LEU A 174 -8.60 -19.90 -14.27
CA LEU A 174 -8.14 -19.66 -12.88
C LEU A 174 -8.86 -18.43 -12.30
N ASN A 175 -9.22 -18.46 -11.01
CA ASN A 175 -9.85 -17.33 -10.33
C ASN A 175 -8.83 -16.22 -10.04
N TYR A 176 -9.08 -15.02 -10.55
CA TYR A 176 -8.25 -13.84 -10.35
C TYR A 176 -9.10 -12.71 -9.76
N PRO A 177 -9.17 -12.56 -8.42
CA PRO A 177 -10.01 -11.55 -7.80
C PRO A 177 -9.45 -10.13 -8.03
N ARG A 178 -10.32 -9.16 -8.31
CA ARG A 178 -9.99 -7.72 -8.34
C ARG A 178 -11.02 -6.92 -7.55
N GLY A 179 -10.62 -5.76 -7.03
CA GLY A 179 -11.51 -4.89 -6.26
C GLY A 179 -12.46 -4.09 -7.14
N SER A 180 -13.74 -4.18 -6.83
CA SER A 180 -14.88 -3.49 -7.44
C SER A 180 -15.68 -2.72 -6.40
N ALA A 181 -15.00 -1.80 -5.72
CA ALA A 181 -15.55 -0.90 -4.71
C ALA A 181 -14.80 0.43 -4.75
N LEU A 182 -15.26 1.42 -4.00
CA LEU A 182 -14.56 2.68 -3.81
C LEU A 182 -13.12 2.45 -3.28
N GLY A 183 -12.09 2.84 -4.04
CA GLY A 183 -10.69 2.52 -3.75
C GLY A 183 -10.14 1.30 -4.49
N GLY A 184 -11.00 0.56 -5.21
CA GLY A 184 -10.66 -0.63 -6.00
C GLY A 184 -9.92 -1.70 -5.19
N SER A 185 -8.90 -2.31 -5.77
CA SER A 185 -8.08 -3.34 -5.12
C SER A 185 -7.42 -2.90 -3.79
N ALA A 186 -7.32 -1.60 -3.48
CA ALA A 186 -6.78 -1.14 -2.20
C ALA A 186 -7.67 -1.51 -0.99
N GLN A 187 -8.97 -1.80 -1.20
CA GLN A 187 -9.88 -2.25 -0.15
C GLN A 187 -9.77 -3.75 0.19
N MET A 188 -8.98 -4.51 -0.57
CA MET A 188 -8.84 -5.96 -0.42
C MET A 188 -7.40 -6.49 -0.48
N ASN A 189 -6.42 -5.66 -0.88
CA ASN A 189 -5.04 -6.10 -0.94
C ASN A 189 -4.48 -6.41 0.46
N ALA A 190 -3.35 -7.12 0.49
CA ALA A 190 -2.60 -7.41 1.69
C ALA A 190 -1.87 -6.19 2.30
N MET A 191 -2.19 -4.96 1.89
CA MET A 191 -1.63 -3.69 2.41
C MET A 191 -0.11 -3.52 2.34
N ALA A 192 0.65 -4.42 1.71
CA ALA A 192 2.11 -4.27 1.57
C ALA A 192 2.45 -2.97 0.80
N MET A 193 3.19 -2.10 1.46
CA MET A 193 3.52 -0.74 1.02
C MET A 193 5.03 -0.64 0.81
N VAL A 194 5.51 -1.27 -0.27
CA VAL A 194 6.92 -1.21 -0.70
C VAL A 194 7.05 -0.34 -1.95
N THR A 195 7.96 0.62 -1.89
CA THR A 195 8.33 1.50 -3.01
C THR A 195 9.02 0.70 -4.12
N PRO A 196 8.82 1.07 -5.40
CA PRO A 196 9.52 0.44 -6.51
C PRO A 196 11.02 0.74 -6.52
N TRP A 197 11.77 0.05 -7.37
CA TRP A 197 13.20 0.27 -7.54
C TRP A 197 13.45 1.59 -8.27
N MET A 198 14.60 2.23 -8.02
CA MET A 198 14.99 3.46 -8.71
C MET A 198 15.10 3.23 -10.23
N ASP A 199 15.62 2.07 -10.63
CA ASP A 199 15.77 1.69 -12.03
C ASP A 199 14.41 1.52 -12.77
N ASP A 200 13.29 1.28 -12.07
CA ASP A 200 11.95 1.24 -12.69
C ASP A 200 11.57 2.62 -13.25
N TRP A 201 11.94 3.68 -12.54
CA TRP A 201 11.66 5.07 -12.88
C TRP A 201 12.62 5.59 -13.96
N ASP A 202 13.92 5.35 -13.77
CA ASP A 202 14.96 5.75 -14.73
C ASP A 202 14.77 5.04 -16.09
N HIS A 203 14.24 3.81 -16.10
CA HIS A 203 13.85 3.13 -17.33
C HIS A 203 12.73 3.87 -18.09
N ILE A 204 11.71 4.37 -17.39
CA ILE A 204 10.64 5.17 -18.03
C ILE A 204 11.22 6.47 -18.59
N ALA A 205 12.08 7.16 -17.82
CA ALA A 205 12.78 8.36 -18.29
C ALA A 205 13.56 8.09 -19.58
N GLN A 206 14.35 7.00 -19.59
CA GLN A 206 15.16 6.58 -20.75
C GLN A 206 14.30 6.26 -21.99
N ILE A 207 13.23 5.47 -21.87
CA ILE A 207 12.43 5.06 -23.04
C ILE A 207 11.50 6.16 -23.55
N THR A 208 11.25 7.22 -22.77
CA THR A 208 10.38 8.34 -23.17
C THR A 208 11.17 9.60 -23.54
N GLY A 209 12.42 9.72 -23.09
CA GLY A 209 13.19 10.97 -23.15
C GLY A 209 12.65 12.05 -22.21
N ASN A 210 11.92 11.67 -21.15
CA ASN A 210 11.28 12.61 -20.22
C ASN A 210 11.88 12.47 -18.82
N ASP A 211 12.89 13.31 -18.53
CA ASP A 211 13.64 13.33 -17.27
C ASP A 211 12.79 13.54 -16.01
N SER A 212 11.55 14.03 -16.12
CA SER A 212 10.63 14.12 -14.98
C SER A 212 10.28 12.75 -14.38
N TRP A 213 10.64 11.66 -15.05
CA TRP A 213 10.53 10.29 -14.56
C TRP A 213 11.76 9.78 -13.82
N ASN A 214 12.86 10.53 -13.73
CA ASN A 214 14.05 10.10 -12.99
C ASN A 214 13.71 9.79 -11.52
N ALA A 215 14.35 8.76 -10.97
CA ALA A 215 14.01 8.19 -9.66
C ALA A 215 14.02 9.21 -8.50
N GLU A 216 14.91 10.21 -8.56
CA GLU A 216 15.00 11.29 -7.58
C GLU A 216 13.75 12.18 -7.59
N ILE A 217 13.27 12.55 -8.78
CA ILE A 217 12.02 13.33 -8.93
C ILE A 217 10.81 12.45 -8.55
N MET A 218 10.85 11.17 -8.88
CA MET A 218 9.79 10.24 -8.48
C MET A 218 9.74 10.04 -6.96
N ARG A 219 10.86 10.16 -6.23
CA ARG A 219 10.88 10.09 -4.76
C ARG A 219 10.07 11.22 -4.11
N GLU A 220 10.06 12.42 -4.67
CA GLU A 220 9.23 13.53 -4.13
C GLU A 220 7.72 13.20 -4.19
N TYR A 221 7.26 12.45 -5.19
CA TYR A 221 5.87 11.97 -5.22
C TYR A 221 5.57 10.94 -4.11
N TYR A 222 6.55 10.12 -3.72
CA TYR A 222 6.41 9.25 -2.54
C TYR A 222 6.31 10.07 -1.25
N ILE A 223 7.18 11.07 -1.07
CA ILE A 223 7.14 11.99 0.08
C ILE A 223 5.81 12.75 0.16
N LYS A 224 5.27 13.18 -1.00
CA LYS A 224 3.98 13.89 -1.11
C LYS A 224 2.75 13.06 -0.72
N LEU A 225 2.80 11.73 -0.88
CA LEU A 225 1.69 10.83 -0.57
C LEU A 225 1.83 10.15 0.81
N GLU A 226 3.05 9.90 1.27
CA GLU A 226 3.33 9.18 2.51
C GLU A 226 3.00 10.00 3.76
N ASN A 227 2.40 9.32 4.73
CA ASN A 227 2.31 9.73 6.11
C ASN A 227 2.93 8.61 6.96
N CYS A 228 4.25 8.70 7.12
CA CYS A 228 5.10 7.68 7.72
C CYS A 228 4.90 7.66 9.24
N ARG A 229 4.62 6.48 9.77
CA ARG A 229 4.35 6.26 11.20
C ARG A 229 5.30 5.27 11.87
N TYR A 230 6.36 4.87 11.18
CA TYR A 230 7.37 3.92 11.66
C TYR A 230 8.79 4.51 11.74
N GLN A 231 9.04 5.67 11.12
CA GLN A 231 10.31 6.40 11.21
C GLN A 231 10.22 7.68 12.05
N LEU A 232 11.37 8.23 12.43
CA LEU A 232 11.48 9.58 12.98
C LEU A 232 11.23 10.62 11.87
N SER A 233 10.54 11.72 12.20
CA SER A 233 10.24 12.82 11.26
C SER A 233 11.47 13.55 10.69
N SER A 234 12.66 13.28 11.24
CA SER A 234 13.96 13.75 10.73
C SER A 234 14.58 12.84 9.66
N VAL A 235 14.00 11.68 9.35
CA VAL A 235 14.52 10.75 8.33
C VAL A 235 14.23 11.30 6.94
N VAL A 236 15.29 11.60 6.19
CA VAL A 236 15.20 12.13 4.83
C VAL A 236 14.59 11.09 3.89
N GLY A 237 13.81 11.55 2.91
CA GLY A 237 13.18 10.71 1.91
C GLY A 237 11.79 10.19 2.28
N HIS A 238 11.30 10.44 3.50
CA HIS A 238 9.95 10.04 3.92
C HIS A 238 8.99 11.22 4.05
N GLY A 239 7.71 10.96 3.77
CA GLY A 239 6.61 11.90 3.99
C GLY A 239 5.97 11.71 5.36
N PHE A 240 5.59 12.78 6.03
CA PHE A 240 4.93 12.75 7.36
C PHE A 240 3.58 13.46 7.39
N SER A 241 3.14 13.98 6.23
CA SER A 241 1.98 14.87 6.08
C SER A 241 1.02 14.46 4.95
N GLY A 242 1.34 13.38 4.22
CA GLY A 242 0.52 12.86 3.13
C GLY A 242 -0.82 12.24 3.57
N TRP A 243 -1.57 11.75 2.58
CA TRP A 243 -2.89 11.14 2.81
C TRP A 243 -2.83 9.64 3.13
N LEU A 244 -1.76 8.93 2.73
CA LEU A 244 -1.62 7.50 2.94
C LEU A 244 -0.84 7.22 4.23
N GLN A 245 -1.53 6.72 5.26
CA GLN A 245 -0.84 6.31 6.49
C GLN A 245 -0.13 4.97 6.26
N ILE A 246 1.18 4.94 6.56
CA ILE A 246 2.02 3.75 6.46
C ILE A 246 2.64 3.48 7.83
N GLY A 247 2.40 2.30 8.38
CA GLY A 247 3.00 1.77 9.60
C GLY A 247 3.77 0.48 9.34
N ILE A 248 4.07 -0.25 10.42
CA ILE A 248 4.69 -1.59 10.42
C ILE A 248 3.93 -2.49 11.38
N THR A 249 3.98 -3.80 11.17
CA THR A 249 3.50 -4.77 12.17
C THR A 249 4.39 -4.69 13.42
N PRO A 250 3.85 -4.47 14.63
CA PRO A 250 4.67 -4.43 15.84
C PRO A 250 5.41 -5.75 16.08
N LEU A 251 6.75 -5.74 16.09
CA LEU A 251 7.56 -6.93 16.40
C LEU A 251 7.32 -7.49 17.81
N THR A 252 6.70 -6.70 18.70
CA THR A 252 6.21 -7.19 20.00
C THR A 252 5.16 -8.30 19.85
N LEU A 253 4.38 -8.32 18.75
CA LEU A 253 3.49 -9.45 18.44
C LEU A 253 4.29 -10.71 18.10
N ILE A 254 5.38 -10.59 17.34
CA ILE A 254 6.29 -11.72 17.06
C ILE A 254 6.91 -12.24 18.36
N ALA A 255 7.30 -11.36 19.27
CA ALA A 255 7.89 -11.72 20.56
C ALA A 255 6.91 -12.38 21.55
N GLN A 256 5.59 -12.35 21.30
CA GLN A 256 4.57 -13.02 22.12
C GLN A 256 4.46 -14.54 21.80
N ASP A 257 5.06 -15.00 20.70
CA ASP A 257 5.02 -16.41 20.28
C ASP A 257 6.43 -16.92 19.99
N LEU A 258 6.87 -17.92 20.76
CA LEU A 258 8.23 -18.46 20.66
C LEU A 258 8.49 -19.18 19.33
N LYS A 259 7.46 -19.73 18.66
CA LYS A 259 7.61 -20.28 17.30
C LYS A 259 7.84 -19.19 16.28
N LEU A 260 7.12 -18.06 16.37
CA LEU A 260 7.36 -16.92 15.48
C LEU A 260 8.78 -16.37 15.67
N ALA A 261 9.23 -16.22 16.92
CA ALA A 261 10.60 -15.84 17.23
C ALA A 261 11.65 -16.82 16.64
N ALA A 262 11.43 -18.14 16.77
CA ALA A 262 12.30 -19.17 16.20
C ALA A 262 12.32 -19.16 14.65
N ILE A 263 11.17 -18.89 14.02
CA ILE A 263 11.05 -18.67 12.56
C ILE A 263 11.92 -17.49 12.10
N VAL A 264 11.90 -16.36 12.83
CA VAL A 264 12.75 -15.20 12.49
C VAL A 264 14.24 -15.56 12.58
N ALA A 265 14.64 -16.28 13.62
CA ALA A 265 16.02 -16.74 13.80
C ALA A 265 16.46 -17.69 12.67
N ALA A 266 15.63 -18.68 12.32
CA ALA A 266 15.91 -19.61 11.21
C ALA A 266 16.00 -18.90 9.86
N THR A 267 15.15 -17.88 9.63
CA THR A 267 15.22 -17.04 8.42
C THR A 267 16.56 -16.32 8.33
N ALA A 268 17.03 -15.71 9.42
CA ALA A 268 18.33 -15.03 9.47
C ALA A 268 19.52 -16.00 9.29
N GLN A 269 19.44 -17.21 9.87
CA GLN A 269 20.43 -18.26 9.65
C GLN A 269 20.50 -18.68 8.18
N ALA A 270 19.34 -18.89 7.52
CA ALA A 270 19.27 -19.27 6.11
C ALA A 270 19.85 -18.20 5.15
N MET A 271 19.93 -16.94 5.59
CA MET A 271 20.61 -15.86 4.87
C MET A 271 22.13 -15.79 5.07
N GLY A 272 22.71 -16.70 5.87
CA GLY A 272 24.13 -16.61 6.24
C GLY A 272 24.46 -15.43 7.16
N LYS A 273 23.46 -14.75 7.74
CA LYS A 273 23.66 -13.78 8.81
C LYS A 273 23.99 -14.60 10.06
N GLY A 274 25.28 -14.72 10.39
CA GLY A 274 25.80 -15.68 11.36
C GLY A 274 25.15 -15.62 12.75
N LEU A 275 24.17 -16.49 12.98
CA LEU A 275 23.50 -16.70 14.28
C LEU A 275 24.13 -17.84 15.10
N ILE A 276 25.30 -18.35 14.69
CA ILE A 276 25.94 -19.52 15.32
C ILE A 276 26.35 -19.25 16.78
N ASP A 277 26.68 -17.99 17.14
CA ASP A 277 26.82 -17.53 18.53
C ASP A 277 25.52 -16.90 19.10
N GLY A 278 24.50 -16.75 18.26
CA GLY A 278 23.36 -15.84 18.46
C GLY A 278 22.00 -16.48 18.74
N VAL A 279 21.90 -17.82 18.80
CA VAL A 279 20.67 -18.57 19.12
C VAL A 279 20.03 -18.11 20.44
N LEU A 280 20.82 -17.57 21.38
CA LEU A 280 20.34 -17.06 22.68
C LEU A 280 19.96 -15.56 22.68
N ASN A 281 20.19 -14.80 21.61
CA ASN A 281 19.95 -13.36 21.54
C ASN A 281 18.93 -12.99 20.45
N LEU A 282 17.68 -13.41 20.65
CA LEU A 282 16.50 -12.95 19.91
C LEU A 282 16.45 -11.42 19.77
N ALA A 283 16.88 -10.70 20.82
CA ALA A 283 17.00 -9.24 20.82
C ALA A 283 17.91 -8.70 19.71
N THR A 284 19.02 -9.37 19.39
CA THR A 284 19.96 -8.92 18.35
C THR A 284 19.40 -9.15 16.95
N GLY A 285 18.73 -10.29 16.71
CA GLY A 285 18.06 -10.56 15.43
C GLY A 285 16.93 -9.58 15.14
N LEU A 286 16.07 -9.34 16.14
CA LEU A 286 15.00 -8.33 16.02
C LEU A 286 15.55 -6.90 15.92
N ALA A 287 16.65 -6.57 16.60
CA ALA A 287 17.30 -5.25 16.48
C ALA A 287 17.87 -4.99 15.08
N HIS A 288 18.45 -5.99 14.40
CA HIS A 288 18.86 -5.86 13.00
C HIS A 288 17.66 -5.56 12.08
N ILE A 289 16.55 -6.28 12.27
CA ILE A 289 15.30 -6.11 11.52
C ILE A 289 14.62 -4.75 11.80
N LEU A 290 14.83 -4.17 12.99
CA LEU A 290 14.41 -2.80 13.35
C LEU A 290 15.31 -1.72 12.74
N ALA A 291 16.57 -2.04 12.42
CA ALA A 291 17.53 -1.08 11.86
C ALA A 291 17.44 -0.95 10.32
N THR A 292 16.73 -1.86 9.65
CA THR A 292 16.57 -1.89 8.19
C THR A 292 15.23 -1.29 7.75
N ASP A 293 15.24 -0.45 6.72
CA ASP A 293 14.03 0.12 6.12
C ASP A 293 13.94 -0.23 4.62
N LEU A 294 12.90 -0.99 4.25
CA LEU A 294 12.62 -1.42 2.89
C LEU A 294 12.08 -0.28 2.00
N ASN A 295 11.82 0.90 2.56
CA ASN A 295 11.46 2.12 1.85
C ASN A 295 12.53 3.22 1.97
N ALA A 296 13.71 2.95 2.56
CA ALA A 296 14.80 3.93 2.61
C ALA A 296 15.14 4.50 1.21
N PRO A 297 15.54 5.78 1.10
CA PRO A 297 16.03 6.34 -0.16
C PRO A 297 17.41 5.77 -0.53
N GLY A 298 17.65 5.54 -1.83
CA GLY A 298 18.96 5.19 -2.37
C GLY A 298 19.05 3.78 -2.99
N ARG A 299 19.97 3.61 -3.94
CA ARG A 299 20.07 2.39 -4.77
C ARG A 299 20.56 1.14 -4.04
N SER A 300 21.26 1.27 -2.90
CA SER A 300 21.72 0.09 -2.13
C SER A 300 20.56 -0.76 -1.63
N ARG A 301 19.45 -0.13 -1.21
CA ARG A 301 18.19 -0.80 -0.82
C ARG A 301 17.70 -1.75 -1.90
N ASP A 302 17.81 -1.35 -3.17
CA ASP A 302 17.36 -2.17 -4.32
C ASP A 302 18.27 -3.38 -4.57
N GLN A 303 19.52 -3.35 -4.11
CA GLN A 303 20.56 -4.36 -4.35
C GLN A 303 20.77 -5.30 -3.15
N ASP A 304 20.33 -4.91 -1.96
CA ASP A 304 20.62 -5.62 -0.71
C ASP A 304 19.85 -6.95 -0.57
N VAL A 305 20.60 -8.04 -0.39
CA VAL A 305 20.11 -9.34 0.10
C VAL A 305 20.00 -9.29 1.63
N ASN A 306 18.77 -9.12 2.14
CA ASN A 306 18.53 -8.84 3.55
C ASN A 306 17.15 -9.33 4.04
N ILE A 307 16.96 -9.33 5.37
CA ILE A 307 15.63 -9.40 6.00
C ILE A 307 15.10 -7.98 6.16
N TRP A 308 13.81 -7.83 5.92
CA TRP A 308 13.09 -6.58 5.97
C TRP A 308 11.80 -6.71 6.79
N GLN A 309 11.49 -5.68 7.58
CA GLN A 309 10.08 -5.43 7.91
C GLN A 309 9.35 -4.92 6.68
N ILE A 310 8.09 -5.33 6.52
CA ILE A 310 7.23 -4.83 5.46
C ILE A 310 6.41 -3.65 5.99
N PRO A 311 6.55 -2.44 5.43
CA PRO A 311 5.64 -1.35 5.73
C PRO A 311 4.25 -1.65 5.18
N ILE A 312 3.21 -1.27 5.93
CA ILE A 312 1.81 -1.61 5.64
C ILE A 312 0.89 -0.39 5.74
N SER A 313 -0.10 -0.30 4.85
CA SER A 313 -1.04 0.83 4.82
C SER A 313 -2.09 0.72 5.93
N ILE A 314 -1.72 1.15 7.14
CA ILE A 314 -2.58 1.20 8.32
C ILE A 314 -2.49 2.57 9.00
N ASN A 315 -3.58 2.96 9.65
CA ASN A 315 -3.55 3.99 10.69
C ASN A 315 -3.07 3.31 11.99
N PRO A 316 -1.89 3.67 12.53
CA PRO A 316 -1.32 3.00 13.71
C PRO A 316 -2.13 3.26 14.99
N THR A 317 -2.85 4.39 15.05
CA THR A 317 -3.61 4.80 16.24
C THR A 317 -4.90 3.99 16.35
N THR A 318 -5.57 3.72 15.22
CA THR A 318 -6.82 2.95 15.22
C THR A 318 -6.61 1.45 14.99
N GLY A 319 -5.50 1.07 14.33
CA GLY A 319 -5.23 -0.28 13.85
C GLY A 319 -5.97 -0.63 12.55
N LEU A 320 -6.65 0.31 11.92
CA LEU A 320 -7.45 0.09 10.71
C LEU A 320 -6.62 0.29 9.44
N ARG A 321 -7.03 -0.36 8.34
CA ARG A 321 -6.53 -0.11 6.98
C ARG A 321 -6.59 1.39 6.65
N SER A 322 -5.58 1.90 5.96
CA SER A 322 -5.60 3.21 5.29
C SER A 322 -5.52 3.05 3.77
N GLY A 323 -6.19 3.92 3.01
CA GLY A 323 -6.13 3.90 1.55
C GLY A 323 -6.91 5.02 0.85
N PRO A 324 -7.05 4.97 -0.49
CA PRO A 324 -7.64 6.05 -1.28
C PRO A 324 -9.09 6.40 -0.93
N VAL A 325 -9.84 5.46 -0.34
CA VAL A 325 -11.20 5.72 0.15
C VAL A 325 -11.23 6.82 1.21
N ASP A 326 -10.21 6.86 2.08
CA ASP A 326 -10.10 7.86 3.14
C ASP A 326 -9.87 9.25 2.53
N PHE A 327 -8.97 9.34 1.54
CA PHE A 327 -8.66 10.60 0.86
C PHE A 327 -9.84 11.11 0.02
N VAL A 328 -10.62 10.22 -0.60
CA VAL A 328 -11.89 10.58 -1.27
C VAL A 328 -12.91 11.09 -0.25
N LYS A 329 -13.12 10.38 0.86
CA LYS A 329 -14.06 10.78 1.93
C LYS A 329 -13.67 12.13 2.53
N GLN A 330 -12.40 12.31 2.85
CA GLN A 330 -11.85 13.57 3.34
C GLN A 330 -12.10 14.70 2.34
N THR A 331 -11.71 14.53 1.07
CA THR A 331 -11.87 15.56 0.03
C THR A 331 -13.34 15.94 -0.21
N VAL A 332 -14.26 14.99 -0.14
CA VAL A 332 -15.71 15.28 -0.18
C VAL A 332 -16.17 16.03 1.09
N SER A 333 -15.73 15.62 2.29
CA SER A 333 -16.13 16.25 3.55
C SER A 333 -15.60 17.68 3.73
N GLU A 334 -14.41 17.95 3.19
CA GLU A 334 -13.78 19.29 3.18
C GLU A 334 -14.43 20.24 2.15
N GLY A 335 -15.46 19.78 1.43
CA GLY A 335 -16.25 20.61 0.52
C GLY A 335 -15.53 20.96 -0.79
N TYR A 336 -14.62 20.10 -1.25
CA TYR A 336 -14.01 20.27 -2.56
C TYR A 336 -14.97 19.86 -3.70
N PRO A 337 -14.79 20.41 -4.92
CA PRO A 337 -15.61 20.17 -6.11
C PRO A 337 -15.51 18.76 -6.75
N LEU A 338 -15.49 17.71 -5.92
CA LEU A 338 -15.51 16.31 -6.31
C LEU A 338 -16.93 15.75 -6.19
N ILE A 339 -17.45 15.13 -7.26
CA ILE A 339 -18.61 14.24 -7.16
C ILE A 339 -18.17 12.80 -7.36
N VAL A 340 -18.56 11.91 -6.45
CA VAL A 340 -18.28 10.48 -6.52
C VAL A 340 -19.54 9.73 -6.92
N GLN A 341 -19.53 9.13 -8.10
CA GLN A 341 -20.65 8.41 -8.71
C GLN A 341 -20.34 6.90 -8.68
N LEU A 342 -20.92 6.21 -7.70
CA LEU A 342 -20.75 4.77 -7.50
C LEU A 342 -21.80 3.96 -8.29
N ASN A 343 -21.66 2.63 -8.30
CA ASN A 343 -22.57 1.70 -8.99
C ASN A 343 -22.79 2.08 -10.48
N THR A 344 -21.73 2.51 -11.15
CA THR A 344 -21.80 3.11 -12.49
C THR A 344 -20.71 2.54 -13.39
N PHE A 345 -21.08 1.59 -14.25
CA PHE A 345 -20.16 0.93 -15.16
C PHE A 345 -20.01 1.74 -16.45
N VAL A 346 -18.83 2.31 -16.69
CA VAL A 346 -18.52 3.04 -17.94
C VAL A 346 -18.38 2.06 -19.08
N THR A 347 -19.16 2.24 -20.14
CA THR A 347 -19.26 1.31 -21.26
C THR A 347 -18.51 1.78 -22.50
N ARG A 348 -18.33 3.10 -22.67
CA ARG A 348 -17.66 3.69 -23.84
C ARG A 348 -17.15 5.10 -23.54
N ILE A 349 -16.03 5.48 -24.17
CA ILE A 349 -15.59 6.87 -24.28
C ILE A 349 -16.28 7.51 -25.50
N PHE A 350 -16.83 8.71 -25.32
CA PHE A 350 -17.31 9.52 -26.44
C PHE A 350 -16.14 10.24 -27.09
N VAL A 351 -15.94 9.99 -28.39
CA VAL A 351 -14.87 10.57 -29.19
C VAL A 351 -15.48 11.38 -30.33
N ASP A 352 -15.27 12.69 -30.30
CA ASP A 352 -15.57 13.60 -31.41
C ASP A 352 -14.50 13.42 -32.49
N GLN A 353 -14.92 13.20 -33.73
CA GLN A 353 -14.06 12.97 -34.91
C GLN A 353 -14.22 14.08 -35.96
N SER A 354 -14.90 15.19 -35.62
CA SER A 354 -15.09 16.32 -36.54
C SER A 354 -13.85 17.23 -36.68
N GLY A 355 -12.92 17.15 -35.72
CA GLY A 355 -11.66 17.89 -35.71
C GLY A 355 -10.51 17.18 -36.45
N TYR A 356 -9.36 17.86 -36.53
CA TYR A 356 -8.14 17.32 -37.16
C TYR A 356 -7.59 16.05 -36.45
N ARG A 357 -7.83 15.93 -35.14
CA ARG A 357 -7.59 14.71 -34.36
C ARG A 357 -8.87 14.32 -33.62
N PRO A 358 -9.14 13.01 -33.45
CA PRO A 358 -10.18 12.54 -32.56
C PRO A 358 -9.97 13.07 -31.14
N ARG A 359 -11.04 13.55 -30.49
CA ARG A 359 -10.99 14.08 -29.12
C ARG A 359 -11.97 13.34 -28.20
N ALA A 360 -11.50 12.87 -27.05
CA ALA A 360 -12.39 12.39 -26.00
C ALA A 360 -13.15 13.57 -25.35
N VAL A 361 -14.48 13.52 -25.37
CA VAL A 361 -15.37 14.60 -24.90
C VAL A 361 -16.30 14.17 -23.76
N GLY A 362 -16.31 12.89 -23.39
CA GLY A 362 -17.18 12.37 -22.35
C GLY A 362 -17.19 10.85 -22.27
N VAL A 363 -18.14 10.32 -21.50
CA VAL A 363 -18.33 8.88 -21.28
C VAL A 363 -19.81 8.49 -21.35
N GLN A 364 -20.06 7.28 -21.85
CA GLN A 364 -21.32 6.56 -21.71
C GLN A 364 -21.19 5.54 -20.57
N TYR A 365 -22.26 5.34 -19.80
CA TYR A 365 -22.27 4.40 -18.70
C TYR A 365 -23.63 3.72 -18.50
N LEU A 366 -23.64 2.66 -17.70
CA LEU A 366 -24.82 2.01 -17.13
C LEU A 366 -24.79 2.15 -15.61
N TYR A 367 -25.84 2.74 -15.03
CA TYR A 367 -26.03 2.86 -13.59
C TYR A 367 -26.78 1.64 -13.05
N GLY A 368 -26.26 1.00 -12.01
CA GLY A 368 -26.85 -0.14 -11.34
C GLY A 368 -25.80 -0.91 -10.52
N LYS A 369 -26.26 -1.62 -9.49
CA LYS A 369 -25.37 -2.47 -8.69
C LYS A 369 -25.01 -3.74 -9.45
N HIS A 370 -23.77 -4.20 -9.32
CA HIS A 370 -23.31 -5.53 -9.78
C HIS A 370 -23.62 -5.88 -11.25
N LEU A 371 -23.76 -4.88 -12.13
CA LEU A 371 -24.10 -5.10 -13.55
C LEU A 371 -23.05 -5.96 -14.29
N TYR A 372 -21.78 -5.82 -13.92
CA TYR A 372 -20.69 -6.50 -14.63
C TYR A 372 -20.66 -8.00 -14.37
N SER A 373 -20.53 -8.82 -15.42
CA SER A 373 -20.54 -10.29 -15.32
C SER A 373 -19.38 -10.90 -14.51
N ALA A 374 -18.32 -10.13 -14.22
CA ALA A 374 -17.29 -10.55 -13.27
C ALA A 374 -17.76 -10.47 -11.81
N SER A 375 -18.79 -9.69 -11.47
CA SER A 375 -19.31 -9.63 -10.10
C SER A 375 -20.05 -10.94 -9.76
N PRO A 376 -19.72 -11.61 -8.64
CA PRO A 376 -20.44 -12.81 -8.19
C PRO A 376 -21.92 -12.55 -7.82
N LEU A 377 -22.31 -11.28 -7.72
CA LEU A 377 -23.69 -10.81 -7.47
C LEU A 377 -24.40 -10.32 -8.75
N SER A 378 -23.76 -10.46 -9.92
CA SER A 378 -24.43 -10.18 -11.20
C SER A 378 -25.59 -11.14 -11.41
N SER A 379 -26.63 -10.66 -12.11
CA SER A 379 -27.89 -11.39 -12.37
C SER A 379 -28.50 -11.01 -13.72
N GLY A 380 -27.64 -10.59 -14.68
CA GLY A 380 -28.07 -10.22 -16.04
C GLY A 380 -28.87 -8.91 -16.14
N GLN A 381 -28.81 -8.04 -15.13
CA GLN A 381 -29.50 -6.74 -15.13
C GLN A 381 -28.91 -5.79 -16.17
N SER A 382 -29.75 -5.12 -16.95
CA SER A 382 -29.31 -4.20 -18.01
C SER A 382 -28.74 -2.86 -17.52
N GLY A 383 -29.11 -2.43 -16.30
CA GLY A 383 -28.80 -1.10 -15.77
C GLY A 383 -29.54 0.05 -16.45
N THR A 384 -29.42 1.25 -15.89
CA THR A 384 -30.00 2.49 -16.42
C THR A 384 -28.94 3.25 -17.23
N PRO A 385 -29.12 3.48 -18.53
CA PRO A 385 -28.13 4.18 -19.35
C PRO A 385 -28.01 5.67 -19.00
N GLY A 386 -26.79 6.18 -19.03
CA GLY A 386 -26.49 7.59 -18.83
C GLY A 386 -25.19 8.03 -19.49
N HIS A 387 -24.87 9.31 -19.37
CA HIS A 387 -23.65 9.90 -19.93
C HIS A 387 -23.24 11.18 -19.18
N ALA A 388 -21.95 11.54 -19.31
CA ALA A 388 -21.39 12.79 -18.78
C ALA A 388 -20.31 13.33 -19.74
N TYR A 389 -20.10 14.65 -19.77
CA TYR A 389 -19.15 15.32 -20.66
C TYR A 389 -17.99 15.97 -19.90
N ALA A 390 -16.80 16.01 -20.52
CA ALA A 390 -15.60 16.63 -19.98
C ALA A 390 -15.17 17.85 -20.82
N ARG A 391 -14.90 19.00 -20.19
CA ARG A 391 -14.35 20.19 -20.86
C ARG A 391 -12.88 20.00 -21.24
N ARG A 392 -12.10 19.39 -20.35
CA ARG A 392 -10.66 19.19 -20.53
C ARG A 392 -10.38 17.78 -21.00
N GLU A 393 -10.43 16.81 -20.08
CA GLU A 393 -9.93 15.45 -20.34
C GLU A 393 -10.78 14.37 -19.64
N VAL A 394 -10.78 13.18 -20.23
CA VAL A 394 -11.22 11.94 -19.59
C VAL A 394 -10.00 11.11 -19.22
N VAL A 395 -9.98 10.57 -18.01
CA VAL A 395 -8.90 9.71 -17.49
C VAL A 395 -9.45 8.32 -17.22
N ILE A 396 -8.84 7.29 -17.81
CA ILE A 396 -9.16 5.89 -17.56
C ILE A 396 -8.22 5.34 -16.49
N SER A 397 -8.80 4.75 -15.43
CA SER A 397 -8.11 4.12 -14.31
C SER A 397 -8.75 2.75 -13.97
N GLY A 398 -9.20 2.02 -15.00
CA GLY A 398 -9.90 0.73 -14.90
C GLY A 398 -9.00 -0.48 -14.58
N GLY A 399 -7.68 -0.31 -14.61
CA GLY A 399 -6.72 -1.37 -14.35
C GLY A 399 -6.46 -2.27 -15.55
N ALA A 400 -5.56 -3.24 -15.36
CA ALA A 400 -4.95 -4.04 -16.43
C ALA A 400 -5.93 -4.78 -17.37
N PHE A 401 -7.15 -5.08 -16.93
CA PHE A 401 -8.15 -5.80 -17.73
C PHE A 401 -9.19 -4.87 -18.35
N GLU A 402 -9.78 -3.95 -17.60
CA GLU A 402 -10.88 -3.11 -18.09
C GLU A 402 -10.41 -1.90 -18.90
N THR A 403 -9.23 -1.34 -18.62
CA THR A 403 -8.67 -0.24 -19.40
C THR A 403 -8.49 -0.58 -20.89
N PRO A 404 -7.80 -1.68 -21.28
CA PRO A 404 -7.72 -2.05 -22.69
C PRO A 404 -9.09 -2.47 -23.26
N LYS A 405 -9.99 -3.04 -22.46
CA LYS A 405 -11.36 -3.38 -22.89
C LYS A 405 -12.16 -2.12 -23.26
N LEU A 406 -12.15 -1.10 -22.41
CA LEU A 406 -12.85 0.16 -22.61
C LEU A 406 -12.30 0.95 -23.81
N LEU A 407 -10.97 0.98 -23.98
CA LEU A 407 -10.34 1.56 -25.18
C LEU A 407 -10.85 0.86 -26.45
N LYS A 408 -10.79 -0.48 -26.50
CA LYS A 408 -11.24 -1.26 -27.66
C LYS A 408 -12.73 -1.07 -27.97
N LEU A 409 -13.61 -1.15 -26.97
CA LEU A 409 -15.05 -0.89 -27.13
C LEU A 409 -15.36 0.56 -27.58
N SER A 410 -14.43 1.48 -27.35
CA SER A 410 -14.52 2.87 -27.84
C SER A 410 -14.01 3.06 -29.27
N GLY A 411 -13.39 2.05 -29.88
CA GLY A 411 -12.78 2.10 -31.22
C GLY A 411 -11.28 2.44 -31.23
N ILE A 412 -10.59 2.27 -30.09
CA ILE A 412 -9.17 2.58 -29.91
C ILE A 412 -8.43 1.27 -29.57
N GLY A 413 -7.68 0.72 -30.51
CA GLY A 413 -7.03 -0.58 -30.32
C GLY A 413 -6.59 -1.25 -31.63
N PRO A 414 -6.25 -2.55 -31.61
CA PRO A 414 -5.82 -3.28 -32.81
C PRO A 414 -6.94 -3.39 -33.84
N ALA A 415 -6.75 -2.81 -35.02
CA ALA A 415 -7.81 -2.72 -36.05
C ALA A 415 -8.33 -4.10 -36.51
N ASP A 416 -7.49 -5.12 -36.51
CA ASP A 416 -7.81 -6.52 -36.82
C ASP A 416 -8.75 -7.15 -35.79
N GLU A 417 -8.53 -6.88 -34.50
CA GLU A 417 -9.42 -7.32 -33.42
C GLU A 417 -10.74 -6.55 -33.44
N LEU A 418 -10.70 -5.23 -33.64
CA LEU A 418 -11.91 -4.39 -33.70
C LEU A 418 -12.82 -4.79 -34.87
N ALA A 419 -12.25 -5.11 -36.03
CA ALA A 419 -12.99 -5.58 -37.20
C ALA A 419 -13.74 -6.90 -36.96
N GLN A 420 -13.17 -7.84 -36.18
CA GLN A 420 -13.84 -9.11 -35.83
C GLN A 420 -15.16 -8.90 -35.07
N PHE A 421 -15.27 -7.80 -34.33
CA PHE A 421 -16.46 -7.43 -33.55
C PHE A 421 -17.33 -6.36 -34.22
N GLY A 422 -17.00 -5.97 -35.47
CA GLY A 422 -17.72 -4.92 -36.20
C GLY A 422 -17.57 -3.53 -35.58
N ILE A 423 -16.54 -3.29 -34.77
CA ILE A 423 -16.28 -2.01 -34.12
C ILE A 423 -15.49 -1.12 -35.09
N PRO A 424 -15.99 0.08 -35.45
CA PRO A 424 -15.22 1.02 -36.26
C PRO A 424 -13.92 1.43 -35.54
N THR A 425 -12.79 1.27 -36.22
CA THR A 425 -11.50 1.72 -35.70
C THR A 425 -11.39 3.23 -35.88
N ILE A 426 -11.28 3.95 -34.77
CA ILE A 426 -10.98 5.40 -34.73
C ILE A 426 -9.46 5.61 -34.73
N VAL A 427 -8.74 4.84 -33.90
CA VAL A 427 -7.27 4.84 -33.86
C VAL A 427 -6.77 3.41 -33.74
N ASN A 428 -5.90 3.02 -34.68
CA ASN A 428 -5.23 1.72 -34.65
C ASN A 428 -4.04 1.75 -33.68
N LEU A 429 -4.24 1.27 -32.45
CA LEU A 429 -3.19 1.10 -31.44
C LEU A 429 -3.01 -0.38 -31.12
N GLN A 430 -2.13 -1.05 -31.84
CA GLN A 430 -1.90 -2.50 -31.70
C GLN A 430 -1.39 -2.93 -30.31
N GLY A 431 -0.81 -2.01 -29.52
CA GLY A 431 -0.37 -2.25 -28.15
C GLY A 431 -1.50 -2.42 -27.13
N VAL A 432 -2.73 -1.96 -27.42
CA VAL A 432 -3.84 -1.99 -26.46
C VAL A 432 -4.21 -3.44 -26.12
N GLY A 433 -4.02 -3.83 -24.87
CA GLY A 433 -4.27 -5.19 -24.41
C GLY A 433 -3.19 -6.21 -24.81
N ARG A 434 -2.02 -5.78 -25.27
CA ARG A 434 -0.79 -6.60 -25.38
C ARG A 434 0.09 -6.36 -24.15
N ASN A 435 1.24 -7.02 -24.06
CA ASN A 435 2.20 -6.83 -22.97
C ASN A 435 1.58 -7.06 -21.57
N LEU A 436 0.57 -7.93 -21.42
CA LEU A 436 0.06 -8.27 -20.09
C LEU A 436 1.14 -9.06 -19.34
N GLN A 437 1.61 -8.48 -18.23
CA GLN A 437 2.63 -9.07 -17.35
C GLN A 437 2.02 -9.36 -15.98
N ASP A 438 2.57 -10.34 -15.27
CA ASP A 438 2.30 -10.65 -13.86
C ASP A 438 3.51 -11.36 -13.23
N ARG A 439 3.53 -11.48 -11.91
CA ARG A 439 4.57 -12.18 -11.15
C ARG A 439 4.23 -13.66 -11.03
N TYR A 440 5.25 -14.46 -10.69
CA TYR A 440 5.09 -15.88 -10.36
C TYR A 440 5.29 -16.08 -8.87
N GLU A 441 4.27 -16.59 -8.20
CA GLU A 441 4.18 -16.77 -6.77
C GLU A 441 3.83 -18.23 -6.44
N VAL A 442 4.49 -18.78 -5.41
CA VAL A 442 4.24 -20.12 -4.86
C VAL A 442 4.28 -20.05 -3.33
N GLY A 443 3.32 -20.71 -2.67
CA GLY A 443 3.36 -20.89 -1.22
C GLY A 443 4.11 -22.18 -0.84
N VAL A 444 5.14 -22.06 0.00
CA VAL A 444 5.73 -23.18 0.74
C VAL A 444 5.03 -23.26 2.08
N VAL A 445 4.17 -24.26 2.26
CA VAL A 445 3.33 -24.44 3.44
C VAL A 445 3.99 -25.41 4.42
N GLY A 446 4.29 -24.91 5.62
CA GLY A 446 4.68 -25.71 6.77
C GLY A 446 3.53 -25.79 7.79
N LYS A 447 3.38 -26.95 8.43
CA LYS A 447 2.44 -27.16 9.53
C LYS A 447 3.21 -27.41 10.82
N ALA A 448 2.93 -26.61 11.84
CA ALA A 448 3.41 -26.83 13.18
C ALA A 448 2.68 -28.02 13.85
N ASP A 449 3.39 -28.83 14.61
CA ASP A 449 2.81 -29.90 15.44
C ASP A 449 1.87 -29.36 16.56
N VAL A 450 2.11 -28.14 17.04
CA VAL A 450 1.25 -27.42 18.00
C VAL A 450 0.82 -26.04 17.47
N PRO A 451 -0.38 -25.54 17.85
CA PRO A 451 -0.82 -24.20 17.46
C PRO A 451 0.10 -23.06 17.91
N PHE A 452 0.17 -22.00 17.10
CA PHE A 452 0.68 -20.68 17.46
C PHE A 452 -0.17 -20.09 18.58
N SER A 453 0.47 -19.65 19.67
CA SER A 453 -0.20 -19.09 20.85
C SER A 453 -0.86 -17.75 20.54
N LEU A 454 -0.26 -16.95 19.67
CA LEU A 454 -0.78 -15.64 19.26
C LEU A 454 -2.08 -15.75 18.45
N PHE A 455 -2.21 -16.79 17.61
CA PHE A 455 -3.35 -16.93 16.68
C PHE A 455 -4.41 -17.92 17.17
N GLY A 456 -4.08 -18.84 18.09
CA GLY A 456 -5.02 -19.83 18.64
C GLY A 456 -6.34 -19.28 19.19
N PRO A 457 -6.39 -18.08 19.83
CA PRO A 457 -7.66 -17.47 20.26
C PRO A 457 -8.51 -16.90 19.12
N CYS A 458 -7.93 -16.58 17.97
CA CYS A 458 -8.58 -15.83 16.90
C CYS A 458 -9.55 -16.71 16.09
N LYS A 459 -10.67 -16.12 15.64
CA LYS A 459 -11.70 -16.86 14.89
C LYS A 459 -11.79 -16.52 13.40
N TYR A 460 -11.46 -15.28 13.02
CA TYR A 460 -11.49 -14.79 11.64
C TYR A 460 -12.85 -14.95 10.90
N ASN A 461 -13.92 -15.39 11.56
CA ASN A 461 -15.15 -15.87 10.92
C ASN A 461 -16.44 -15.17 11.42
N TYR A 462 -16.31 -14.14 12.27
CA TYR A 462 -17.40 -13.45 12.99
C TYR A 462 -18.17 -14.32 14.00
N GLU A 463 -17.72 -15.53 14.33
CA GLU A 463 -18.26 -16.28 15.46
C GLU A 463 -18.06 -15.47 16.75
N SER A 464 -19.10 -15.43 17.59
CA SER A 464 -19.07 -14.70 18.86
C SER A 464 -19.02 -15.70 20.03
N PRO A 465 -18.06 -15.56 20.96
CA PRO A 465 -16.99 -14.57 20.99
C PRO A 465 -15.83 -14.88 20.02
N ASP A 466 -15.31 -13.85 19.36
CA ASP A 466 -13.97 -13.83 18.75
C ASP A 466 -13.05 -12.99 19.67
N PRO A 467 -12.23 -13.63 20.52
CA PRO A 467 -11.31 -12.95 21.43
C PRO A 467 -10.39 -11.92 20.76
N CYS A 468 -9.89 -12.21 19.55
CA CYS A 468 -8.99 -11.30 18.84
C CYS A 468 -9.75 -10.08 18.28
N LEU A 469 -11.00 -10.25 17.86
CA LEU A 469 -11.86 -9.12 17.49
C LEU A 469 -12.20 -8.24 18.71
N GLN A 470 -12.54 -8.86 19.83
CA GLN A 470 -12.82 -8.16 21.09
C GLN A 470 -11.59 -7.38 21.57
N GLN A 471 -10.40 -7.99 21.50
CA GLN A 471 -9.13 -7.33 21.80
C GLN A 471 -8.87 -6.14 20.85
N PHE A 472 -9.06 -6.30 19.55
CA PHE A 472 -8.89 -5.22 18.56
C PHE A 472 -9.82 -4.03 18.80
N GLN A 473 -11.06 -4.30 19.19
CA GLN A 473 -12.08 -3.30 19.51
C GLN A 473 -11.86 -2.61 20.85
N GLY A 474 -11.39 -3.33 21.88
CA GLY A 474 -11.15 -2.81 23.23
C GLY A 474 -9.76 -2.22 23.46
N GLY A 475 -8.76 -2.57 22.64
CA GLY A 475 -7.38 -2.12 22.78
C GLY A 475 -7.19 -0.62 22.49
N VAL A 476 -6.43 0.06 23.33
CA VAL A 476 -6.18 1.52 23.24
C VAL A 476 -4.95 1.83 22.39
N THR A 477 -3.85 1.10 22.57
CA THR A 477 -2.64 1.22 21.73
C THR A 477 -2.62 0.16 20.61
N PRO A 478 -1.85 0.34 19.52
CA PRO A 478 -1.67 -0.70 18.50
C PRO A 478 -1.17 -2.04 19.06
N ILE A 479 -0.43 -2.05 20.18
CA ILE A 479 0.03 -3.29 20.83
C ILE A 479 -1.14 -3.98 21.54
N ASP A 480 -1.97 -3.23 22.27
CA ASP A 480 -3.13 -3.79 22.99
C ASP A 480 -4.17 -4.39 22.05
N LYS A 481 -4.26 -3.88 20.82
CA LYS A 481 -5.19 -4.32 19.77
C LYS A 481 -4.87 -5.68 19.14
N GLY A 482 -3.73 -6.28 19.48
CA GLY A 482 -3.41 -7.67 19.13
C GLY A 482 -3.22 -7.95 17.63
N PRO A 483 -3.28 -9.23 17.22
CA PRO A 483 -2.84 -9.68 15.89
C PRO A 483 -3.69 -9.16 14.72
N TYR A 484 -4.91 -8.68 14.98
CA TYR A 484 -5.80 -8.16 13.92
C TYR A 484 -5.35 -6.80 13.34
N THR A 485 -4.40 -6.13 13.99
CA THR A 485 -3.69 -4.94 13.44
C THR A 485 -2.72 -5.27 12.30
N SER A 486 -2.37 -6.55 12.14
CA SER A 486 -1.38 -7.04 11.15
C SER A 486 -2.06 -7.64 9.93
N ASN A 487 -1.39 -7.54 8.78
CA ASN A 487 -1.74 -8.25 7.54
C ASN A 487 -1.14 -9.67 7.47
N GLY A 488 -0.37 -10.09 8.47
CA GLY A 488 0.41 -11.34 8.51
C GLY A 488 1.80 -11.26 7.88
N LEU A 489 2.04 -10.33 6.94
CA LEU A 489 3.30 -10.13 6.22
C LEU A 489 4.32 -9.32 7.03
N ALA A 490 4.61 -9.70 8.27
CA ALA A 490 5.47 -8.90 9.15
C ALA A 490 6.92 -8.81 8.64
N ILE A 491 7.40 -9.86 7.97
CA ILE A 491 8.79 -10.02 7.53
C ILE A 491 8.83 -10.51 6.08
N GLY A 492 9.71 -9.91 5.28
CA GLY A 492 10.11 -10.40 3.96
C GLY A 492 11.62 -10.46 3.80
N THR A 493 12.06 -11.27 2.83
CA THR A 493 13.48 -11.59 2.62
C THR A 493 13.81 -11.56 1.14
N THR A 494 14.86 -10.81 0.77
CA THR A 494 15.34 -10.73 -0.61
C THR A 494 16.42 -11.79 -0.88
N PHE A 495 16.39 -12.41 -2.06
CA PHE A 495 17.38 -13.39 -2.51
C PHE A 495 17.70 -13.20 -4.00
N SER A 496 18.93 -13.50 -4.40
CA SER A 496 19.31 -13.68 -5.81
C SER A 496 19.38 -15.16 -6.14
N SER A 497 18.68 -15.58 -7.20
CA SER A 497 18.75 -16.92 -7.76
C SER A 497 20.03 -17.15 -8.57
N SER A 498 20.36 -18.41 -8.86
CA SER A 498 21.50 -18.79 -9.72
C SER A 498 21.34 -18.36 -11.18
N VAL A 499 20.11 -18.02 -11.57
CA VAL A 499 19.68 -17.59 -12.92
C VAL A 499 19.28 -16.12 -12.96
N ASN A 500 19.73 -15.33 -11.97
CA ASN A 500 19.56 -13.88 -11.97
C ASN A 500 20.51 -13.22 -12.99
N ASP A 501 19.98 -12.32 -13.80
CA ASP A 501 20.71 -11.54 -14.82
C ASP A 501 20.83 -10.04 -14.45
N ASP A 502 20.35 -9.64 -13.27
CA ASP A 502 20.41 -8.28 -12.73
C ASP A 502 21.18 -8.28 -11.38
N PRO A 503 21.97 -7.24 -11.04
CA PRO A 503 22.58 -7.11 -9.71
C PRO A 503 21.57 -7.02 -8.54
N LYS A 504 20.29 -6.70 -8.81
CA LYS A 504 19.21 -6.61 -7.80
C LYS A 504 18.63 -8.00 -7.49
N PRO A 505 18.22 -8.30 -6.25
CA PRO A 505 17.60 -9.58 -5.88
C PRO A 505 16.32 -9.86 -6.68
N ASP A 506 16.23 -11.04 -7.28
CA ASP A 506 15.17 -11.38 -8.22
C ASP A 506 14.08 -12.31 -7.66
N VAL A 507 14.26 -12.75 -6.41
CA VAL A 507 13.31 -13.51 -5.59
C VAL A 507 13.05 -12.76 -4.28
N PHE A 508 11.78 -12.69 -3.89
CA PHE A 508 11.34 -12.13 -2.61
C PHE A 508 10.46 -13.15 -1.89
N ILE A 509 10.80 -13.49 -0.65
CA ILE A 509 10.05 -14.46 0.16
C ILE A 509 9.41 -13.72 1.33
N VAL A 510 8.08 -13.76 1.43
CA VAL A 510 7.32 -13.17 2.54
C VAL A 510 6.61 -14.26 3.34
N ALA A 511 6.58 -14.07 4.66
CA ALA A 511 5.95 -15.02 5.58
C ALA A 511 4.49 -14.65 5.86
N VAL A 512 3.59 -15.64 5.93
CA VAL A 512 2.21 -15.48 6.43
C VAL A 512 1.84 -16.61 7.40
N PRO A 513 1.20 -16.30 8.55
CA PRO A 513 0.68 -17.31 9.48
C PRO A 513 -0.67 -17.86 9.00
N ALA A 514 -0.64 -18.58 7.89
CA ALA A 514 -1.82 -19.09 7.20
C ALA A 514 -1.49 -20.31 6.33
N TYR A 515 -2.51 -21.09 5.97
CA TYR A 515 -2.44 -22.08 4.88
C TYR A 515 -2.67 -21.36 3.53
N PHE A 516 -1.62 -21.03 2.79
CA PHE A 516 -1.77 -20.21 1.57
C PHE A 516 -0.98 -20.76 0.38
N GLN A 517 -1.71 -21.17 -0.67
CA GLN A 517 -1.16 -21.71 -1.92
C GLN A 517 -1.64 -20.93 -3.16
N GLY A 518 -2.08 -19.68 -2.96
CA GLY A 518 -2.63 -18.81 -4.00
C GLY A 518 -4.16 -18.80 -4.06
N TYR A 519 -4.68 -18.13 -5.09
CA TYR A 519 -6.08 -17.75 -5.20
C TYR A 519 -6.95 -18.84 -5.84
N TYR A 520 -7.99 -19.24 -5.11
CA TYR A 520 -9.10 -20.10 -5.56
C TYR A 520 -10.32 -19.78 -4.69
N ARG A 521 -11.55 -20.06 -5.15
CA ARG A 521 -12.75 -19.75 -4.35
C ARG A 521 -12.76 -20.56 -3.04
N GLY A 522 -12.87 -19.86 -1.91
CA GLY A 522 -12.81 -20.41 -0.55
C GLY A 522 -11.44 -20.37 0.11
N TYR A 523 -10.40 -19.86 -0.56
CA TYR A 523 -9.04 -19.82 -0.01
C TYR A 523 -8.94 -18.97 1.26
N SER A 524 -9.74 -17.90 1.39
CA SER A 524 -9.71 -17.01 2.57
C SER A 524 -10.14 -17.69 3.85
N LYS A 525 -11.04 -18.68 3.74
CA LYS A 525 -11.46 -19.55 4.84
C LYS A 525 -10.39 -20.61 5.09
N ALA A 526 -9.91 -21.25 4.02
CA ALA A 526 -8.85 -22.26 4.10
C ALA A 526 -7.58 -21.74 4.80
N ALA A 527 -7.23 -20.48 4.58
CA ALA A 527 -6.08 -19.80 5.17
C ALA A 527 -6.05 -19.79 6.71
N VAL A 528 -7.21 -19.84 7.37
CA VAL A 528 -7.37 -19.56 8.82
C VAL A 528 -8.17 -20.64 9.56
N LEU A 529 -8.23 -21.87 9.04
CA LEU A 529 -9.00 -22.97 9.64
C LEU A 529 -8.42 -23.49 10.95
N ASP A 530 -7.10 -23.39 11.10
CA ASP A 530 -6.38 -23.66 12.32
C ASP A 530 -5.29 -22.60 12.53
N ALA A 531 -4.71 -22.61 13.71
CA ALA A 531 -3.55 -21.80 14.06
C ALA A 531 -2.25 -22.64 14.00
N GLN A 532 -2.14 -23.62 13.10
CA GLN A 532 -0.95 -24.48 12.96
C GLN A 532 -0.18 -24.22 11.66
N HIS A 533 -0.81 -23.67 10.63
CA HIS A 533 -0.15 -23.46 9.34
C HIS A 533 0.61 -22.13 9.24
N PHE A 534 1.73 -22.19 8.54
CA PHE A 534 2.58 -21.06 8.20
C PHE A 534 3.02 -21.23 6.74
N SER A 535 3.01 -20.17 5.94
CA SER A 535 3.41 -20.23 4.54
C SER A 535 4.46 -19.18 4.21
N TYR A 536 5.53 -19.60 3.52
CA TYR A 536 6.43 -18.67 2.82
C TYR A 536 5.94 -18.50 1.38
N VAL A 537 5.49 -17.31 1.03
CA VAL A 537 5.17 -16.96 -0.36
C VAL A 537 6.45 -16.54 -1.06
N VAL A 538 6.92 -17.41 -1.96
CA VAL A 538 8.06 -17.18 -2.85
C VAL A 538 7.55 -16.43 -4.08
N LEU A 539 8.02 -15.20 -4.28
CA LEU A 539 7.65 -14.30 -5.37
C LEU A 539 8.85 -14.07 -6.29
N LYS A 540 8.68 -14.33 -7.61
CA LYS A 540 9.61 -13.83 -8.64
C LYS A 540 9.37 -12.33 -8.82
N VAL A 541 10.38 -11.52 -8.53
CA VAL A 541 10.23 -10.05 -8.47
C VAL A 541 9.92 -9.47 -9.85
N ARG A 542 10.75 -9.75 -10.85
CA ARG A 542 10.45 -9.42 -12.25
C ARG A 542 10.42 -10.71 -13.06
N SER A 543 9.27 -11.00 -13.67
CA SER A 543 9.13 -12.03 -14.70
C SER A 543 9.69 -11.51 -16.03
N ARG A 544 10.29 -12.39 -16.83
CA ARG A 544 10.73 -12.12 -18.20
C ARG A 544 9.57 -12.22 -19.20
N ASN A 545 8.43 -12.77 -18.79
CA ASN A 545 7.27 -12.98 -19.65
C ASN A 545 6.46 -11.70 -19.92
N ASN A 546 6.38 -11.32 -21.20
CA ASN A 546 5.56 -10.22 -21.70
C ASN A 546 4.52 -10.66 -22.77
N ALA A 547 4.34 -11.96 -22.97
CA ALA A 547 3.51 -12.52 -24.03
C ALA A 547 1.98 -12.46 -23.76
N GLY A 548 1.56 -11.96 -22.60
CA GLY A 548 0.15 -11.95 -22.21
C GLY A 548 -0.72 -10.97 -23.01
N THR A 549 -2.02 -11.26 -23.05
CA THR A 549 -3.02 -10.51 -23.82
C THR A 549 -4.36 -10.36 -23.09
N VAL A 550 -5.03 -9.23 -23.30
CA VAL A 550 -6.44 -9.00 -22.98
C VAL A 550 -7.18 -8.65 -24.28
N THR A 551 -8.03 -9.56 -24.77
CA THR A 551 -8.82 -9.35 -25.99
C THR A 551 -10.33 -9.28 -25.69
N LEU A 552 -11.09 -8.64 -26.58
CA LEU A 552 -12.55 -8.66 -26.48
C LEU A 552 -13.10 -10.09 -26.59
N ARG A 553 -14.21 -10.32 -25.90
CA ARG A 553 -15.03 -11.54 -26.00
C ARG A 553 -16.28 -11.31 -26.84
N SER A 554 -16.83 -10.10 -26.76
CA SER A 554 -18.03 -9.65 -27.47
C SER A 554 -18.02 -8.10 -27.50
N THR A 555 -19.04 -7.50 -28.10
CA THR A 555 -19.33 -6.06 -28.03
C THR A 555 -20.12 -5.66 -26.77
N ASN A 556 -20.56 -6.61 -25.93
CA ASN A 556 -21.26 -6.30 -24.69
C ASN A 556 -20.26 -5.78 -23.65
N PRO A 557 -20.37 -4.52 -23.18
CA PRO A 557 -19.45 -3.98 -22.18
C PRO A 557 -19.55 -4.71 -20.83
N LEU A 558 -20.65 -5.41 -20.56
CA LEU A 558 -20.84 -6.17 -19.34
C LEU A 558 -20.20 -7.57 -19.39
N ASP A 559 -19.67 -8.02 -20.52
CA ASP A 559 -18.96 -9.30 -20.63
C ASP A 559 -17.49 -9.16 -20.18
N MET A 560 -16.98 -10.20 -19.50
CA MET A 560 -15.55 -10.33 -19.21
C MET A 560 -14.74 -10.47 -20.51
N PRO A 561 -13.59 -9.77 -20.64
CA PRO A 561 -12.68 -10.00 -21.74
C PRO A 561 -12.08 -11.42 -21.70
N VAL A 562 -11.33 -11.78 -22.72
CA VAL A 562 -10.49 -12.97 -22.72
C VAL A 562 -9.10 -12.55 -22.21
N ILE A 563 -8.69 -13.11 -21.07
CA ILE A 563 -7.44 -12.76 -20.40
C ILE A 563 -6.52 -13.98 -20.45
N ARG A 564 -5.35 -13.82 -21.09
CA ARG A 564 -4.33 -14.88 -21.20
C ARG A 564 -2.99 -14.32 -20.72
N PHE A 565 -2.40 -14.93 -19.71
CA PHE A 565 -1.06 -14.53 -19.26
C PHE A 565 0.05 -15.09 -20.16
N ASN A 566 -0.20 -16.22 -20.83
CA ASN A 566 0.81 -16.97 -21.58
C ASN A 566 2.06 -17.18 -20.71
N SER A 567 1.86 -17.59 -19.46
CA SER A 567 2.92 -17.68 -18.46
C SER A 567 4.04 -18.60 -18.92
N PHE A 568 5.27 -18.22 -18.58
CA PHE A 568 6.50 -18.92 -18.96
C PHE A 568 6.77 -19.00 -20.47
N ALA A 569 6.01 -18.29 -21.34
CA ALA A 569 6.26 -18.29 -22.78
C ALA A 569 7.55 -17.56 -23.20
N VAL A 570 7.97 -16.53 -22.44
CA VAL A 570 9.26 -15.85 -22.61
C VAL A 570 10.07 -15.93 -21.32
N GLY A 571 11.30 -16.45 -21.40
CA GLY A 571 12.22 -16.62 -20.27
C GLY A 571 11.78 -17.64 -19.21
N GLY A 572 10.79 -18.49 -19.53
CA GLY A 572 10.05 -19.28 -18.55
C GLY A 572 10.86 -20.29 -17.73
N ASP A 573 11.82 -20.97 -18.33
CA ASP A 573 12.65 -21.94 -17.61
C ASP A 573 13.52 -21.26 -16.53
N LEU A 574 14.04 -20.06 -16.80
CA LEU A 574 14.82 -19.28 -15.85
C LEU A 574 13.93 -18.72 -14.73
N ASP A 575 12.76 -18.19 -15.07
CA ASP A 575 11.81 -17.69 -14.08
C ASP A 575 11.30 -18.81 -13.16
N ALA A 576 11.03 -20.00 -13.71
CA ALA A 576 10.60 -21.17 -12.94
C ALA A 576 11.74 -21.73 -12.07
N GLN A 577 12.98 -21.75 -12.56
CA GLN A 577 14.17 -22.13 -11.79
C GLN A 577 14.41 -21.20 -10.59
N ALA A 578 14.28 -19.88 -10.76
CA ALA A 578 14.40 -18.92 -9.67
C ALA A 578 13.37 -19.14 -8.55
N VAL A 579 12.11 -19.43 -8.92
CA VAL A 579 11.06 -19.77 -7.93
C VAL A 579 11.32 -21.14 -7.29
N ALA A 580 11.83 -22.13 -8.03
CA ALA A 580 12.21 -23.44 -7.48
C ALA A 580 13.32 -23.33 -6.43
N GLU A 581 14.31 -22.45 -6.64
CA GLU A 581 15.34 -22.14 -5.64
C GLU A 581 14.75 -21.43 -4.40
N GLY A 582 13.84 -20.48 -4.60
CA GLY A 582 13.11 -19.86 -3.49
C GLY A 582 12.26 -20.85 -2.69
N ILE A 583 11.66 -21.85 -3.34
CA ILE A 583 10.96 -22.96 -2.66
C ILE A 583 11.94 -23.76 -1.79
N GLN A 584 13.13 -24.07 -2.31
CA GLN A 584 14.14 -24.77 -1.54
C GLN A 584 14.62 -23.94 -0.33
N ARG A 585 14.76 -22.60 -0.47
CA ARG A 585 15.03 -21.71 0.68
C ARG A 585 13.92 -21.75 1.73
N GLY A 586 12.65 -21.74 1.32
CA GLY A 586 11.52 -21.88 2.25
C GLY A 586 11.53 -23.21 3.03
N ARG A 587 11.88 -24.32 2.34
CA ARG A 587 12.07 -25.65 2.96
C ARG A 587 13.25 -25.68 3.92
N ASP A 588 14.37 -25.06 3.54
CA ASP A 588 15.56 -24.95 4.37
C ASP A 588 15.25 -24.20 5.68
N ILE A 589 14.53 -23.07 5.60
CA ILE A 589 14.12 -22.31 6.78
C ILE A 589 13.25 -23.17 7.71
N PHE A 590 12.24 -23.88 7.19
CA PHE A 590 11.40 -24.75 8.03
C PHE A 590 12.18 -25.88 8.73
N ARG A 591 13.14 -26.50 8.04
CA ARG A 591 14.03 -27.52 8.62
C ARG A 591 14.90 -26.93 9.74
N ASP A 592 15.36 -25.69 9.58
CA ASP A 592 16.30 -25.03 10.48
C ASP A 592 15.61 -24.29 11.64
N VAL A 593 14.26 -24.33 11.74
CA VAL A 593 13.53 -23.82 12.91
C VAL A 593 13.89 -24.62 14.16
N ILE A 594 14.40 -23.92 15.17
CA ILE A 594 14.71 -24.51 16.47
C ILE A 594 13.41 -24.86 17.19
N GLY A 595 13.25 -26.14 17.54
CA GLY A 595 12.03 -26.68 18.16
C GLY A 595 11.79 -26.29 19.62
N ILE A 596 11.81 -25.00 19.93
CA ILE A 596 11.62 -24.44 21.27
C ILE A 596 10.18 -24.62 21.76
N ASP A 597 9.21 -24.55 20.84
CA ASP A 597 7.76 -24.63 21.12
C ASP A 597 7.02 -25.34 19.98
N GLY A 598 7.60 -26.45 19.49
CA GLY A 598 7.07 -27.25 18.38
C GLY A 598 7.96 -27.31 17.15
N SER A 599 7.65 -28.22 16.23
CA SER A 599 8.38 -28.50 14.98
C SER A 599 7.48 -28.36 13.75
N PHE A 600 8.08 -28.19 12.56
CA PHE A 600 7.35 -28.02 11.30
C PHE A 600 7.51 -29.21 10.35
N VAL A 601 6.40 -29.61 9.72
CA VAL A 601 6.40 -30.49 8.55
C VAL A 601 6.00 -29.67 7.33
N VAL A 602 6.81 -29.69 6.27
CA VAL A 602 6.44 -29.08 4.98
C VAL A 602 5.41 -29.96 4.29
N GLU A 603 4.20 -29.43 4.09
CA GLU A 603 3.09 -30.11 3.39
C GLU A 603 3.06 -29.80 1.88
N SER A 604 3.55 -28.61 1.46
CA SER A 604 3.53 -28.20 0.06
C SER A 604 4.68 -27.21 -0.25
N PRO A 605 5.31 -27.26 -1.43
CA PRO A 605 5.23 -28.35 -2.41
C PRO A 605 5.90 -29.63 -1.87
N PRO A 606 5.45 -30.84 -2.25
CA PRO A 606 5.97 -32.12 -1.73
C PRO A 606 7.50 -32.22 -1.81
N ASN A 607 8.15 -32.63 -0.71
CA ASN A 607 9.61 -32.57 -0.53
C ASN A 607 10.41 -33.46 -1.50
N GLU A 608 9.78 -34.50 -2.04
CA GLU A 608 10.31 -35.36 -3.10
C GLU A 608 10.46 -34.64 -4.45
N LEU A 609 9.75 -33.53 -4.68
CA LEU A 609 9.92 -32.71 -5.87
C LEU A 609 11.18 -31.86 -5.76
N GLN A 610 12.16 -32.20 -6.59
CA GLN A 610 13.51 -31.62 -6.61
C GLN A 610 13.98 -31.40 -8.06
N GLY A 611 14.92 -30.47 -8.24
CA GLY A 611 15.53 -30.16 -9.54
C GLY A 611 14.49 -29.90 -10.64
N ALA A 612 14.68 -30.50 -11.81
CA ALA A 612 13.79 -30.32 -12.97
C ALA A 612 12.32 -30.67 -12.68
N ALA A 613 12.02 -31.63 -11.80
CA ALA A 613 10.65 -31.96 -11.42
C ALA A 613 9.98 -30.84 -10.60
N LEU A 614 10.76 -30.13 -9.78
CA LEU A 614 10.28 -28.95 -9.06
C LEU A 614 10.08 -27.75 -9.99
N VAL A 615 10.97 -27.53 -10.95
CA VAL A 615 10.84 -26.48 -11.98
C VAL A 615 9.57 -26.68 -12.81
N GLU A 616 9.29 -27.91 -13.23
CA GLU A 616 8.07 -28.23 -13.98
C GLU A 616 6.82 -28.10 -13.09
N TRP A 617 6.90 -28.47 -11.80
CA TRP A 617 5.83 -28.19 -10.85
C TRP A 617 5.58 -26.67 -10.70
N VAL A 618 6.62 -25.83 -10.64
CA VAL A 618 6.44 -24.37 -10.59
C VAL A 618 5.61 -23.87 -11.77
N LYS A 619 5.91 -24.29 -13.01
CA LYS A 619 5.14 -23.89 -14.19
C LYS A 619 3.66 -24.25 -14.10
N ASN A 620 3.37 -25.42 -13.54
CA ASN A 620 2.03 -25.99 -13.45
C ASN A 620 1.20 -25.49 -12.26
N TYR A 621 1.81 -24.88 -11.24
CA TYR A 621 1.12 -24.48 -10.00
C TYR A 621 1.28 -23.00 -9.62
N ALA A 622 2.30 -22.28 -10.12
CA ALA A 622 2.54 -20.88 -9.79
C ALA A 622 1.41 -19.95 -10.24
N TRP A 623 1.09 -18.98 -9.40
CA TRP A 623 0.01 -18.00 -9.60
C TRP A 623 0.57 -16.58 -9.61
N GLY A 624 -0.26 -15.59 -9.89
CA GLY A 624 0.08 -14.18 -9.85
C GLY A 624 -1.10 -13.35 -9.35
N HIS A 625 -0.83 -12.16 -8.83
CA HIS A 625 -1.86 -11.24 -8.35
C HIS A 625 -1.53 -9.75 -8.61
N HIS A 626 -0.51 -9.48 -9.43
CA HIS A 626 0.10 -8.17 -9.61
C HIS A 626 0.02 -7.67 -11.06
N CYS A 627 -0.94 -8.17 -11.84
CA CYS A 627 -1.08 -7.92 -13.27
C CYS A 627 -1.12 -6.44 -13.70
N GLY A 628 -0.49 -6.15 -14.85
CA GLY A 628 -0.32 -4.79 -15.38
C GLY A 628 0.15 -4.75 -16.84
N CYS A 629 0.65 -3.58 -17.24
CA CYS A 629 1.41 -3.32 -18.48
C CYS A 629 0.62 -3.34 -19.84
N THR A 630 -0.71 -3.43 -19.80
CA THR A 630 -1.60 -3.56 -20.98
C THR A 630 -1.94 -2.29 -21.77
N ALA A 631 -1.45 -1.13 -21.33
CA ALA A 631 -1.58 0.17 -21.97
C ALA A 631 -0.25 0.95 -21.87
N LYS A 632 0.85 0.24 -22.14
CA LYS A 632 2.25 0.65 -22.00
C LYS A 632 2.57 2.11 -22.39
N ILE A 633 3.32 2.80 -21.52
CA ILE A 633 4.10 4.01 -21.81
C ILE A 633 5.26 3.67 -22.76
N GLY A 634 5.50 4.51 -23.77
CA GLY A 634 6.70 4.42 -24.60
C GLY A 634 6.95 5.68 -25.42
N ALA A 635 8.03 5.67 -26.21
CA ALA A 635 8.34 6.74 -27.14
C ALA A 635 7.32 6.80 -28.30
N PRO A 636 7.17 7.96 -28.99
CA PRO A 636 6.27 8.10 -30.14
C PRO A 636 6.57 7.16 -31.33
N ASN A 637 7.74 6.55 -31.38
CA ASN A 637 8.16 5.58 -32.39
C ASN A 637 8.15 4.11 -31.89
N ASP A 638 7.79 3.85 -30.63
CA ASP A 638 7.53 2.48 -30.16
C ASP A 638 6.16 2.03 -30.69
N PRO A 639 6.10 1.05 -31.61
CA PRO A 639 4.85 0.64 -32.23
C PRO A 639 3.93 -0.14 -31.28
N TRP A 640 4.36 -0.41 -30.04
CA TRP A 640 3.57 -1.03 -28.98
C TRP A 640 3.15 -0.06 -27.87
N ALA A 641 3.59 1.20 -27.92
CA ALA A 641 3.16 2.21 -26.95
C ALA A 641 1.68 2.58 -27.15
N VAL A 642 0.98 2.75 -26.03
CA VAL A 642 -0.43 3.16 -25.99
C VAL A 642 -0.56 4.59 -25.45
N VAL A 643 0.31 4.98 -24.52
CA VAL A 643 0.38 6.33 -23.98
C VAL A 643 1.78 6.94 -24.04
N ASP A 644 1.84 8.28 -24.09
CA ASP A 644 3.08 9.05 -23.98
C ASP A 644 3.60 9.13 -22.52
N GLY A 645 4.76 9.76 -22.33
CA GLY A 645 5.34 10.01 -21.00
C GLY A 645 4.54 10.96 -20.11
N ASP A 646 3.46 11.56 -20.60
CA ASP A 646 2.49 12.36 -19.84
C ASP A 646 1.15 11.61 -19.69
N PHE A 647 1.10 10.30 -19.94
CA PHE A 647 -0.09 9.45 -19.87
C PHE A 647 -1.17 9.69 -20.95
N ARG A 648 -0.93 10.52 -21.97
CA ARG A 648 -1.91 10.78 -23.06
C ARG A 648 -1.98 9.60 -24.01
N VAL A 649 -3.20 9.19 -24.39
CA VAL A 649 -3.41 8.13 -25.38
C VAL A 649 -3.00 8.60 -26.77
N TYR A 650 -2.13 7.85 -27.44
CA TYR A 650 -1.66 8.21 -28.78
C TYR A 650 -2.82 8.31 -29.78
N GLY A 651 -2.85 9.41 -30.54
CA GLY A 651 -3.87 9.65 -31.57
C GLY A 651 -5.24 10.12 -31.06
N VAL A 652 -5.45 10.28 -29.75
CA VAL A 652 -6.72 10.81 -29.19
C VAL A 652 -6.45 11.95 -28.21
N ASP A 653 -6.87 13.17 -28.59
CA ASP A 653 -6.73 14.35 -27.74
C ASP A 653 -7.70 14.27 -26.55
N GLY A 654 -7.30 14.76 -25.38
CA GLY A 654 -8.14 14.81 -24.18
C GLY A 654 -8.41 13.46 -23.51
N LEU A 655 -7.64 12.41 -23.82
CA LEU A 655 -7.75 11.08 -23.19
C LEU A 655 -6.43 10.68 -22.53
N ARG A 656 -6.50 10.21 -21.27
CA ARG A 656 -5.34 9.64 -20.55
C ARG A 656 -5.65 8.28 -19.94
N VAL A 657 -4.61 7.52 -19.65
CA VAL A 657 -4.68 6.28 -18.84
C VAL A 657 -3.77 6.42 -17.62
N VAL A 658 -4.29 6.21 -16.41
CA VAL A 658 -3.53 6.31 -15.15
C VAL A 658 -3.94 5.16 -14.23
N ASP A 659 -3.32 4.00 -14.43
CA ASP A 659 -3.43 2.81 -13.57
C ASP A 659 -2.29 1.80 -13.87
N ASN A 660 -2.33 0.59 -13.30
CA ASN A 660 -1.27 -0.43 -13.47
C ASN A 660 -1.08 -0.95 -14.91
N SER A 661 -1.94 -0.60 -15.86
CA SER A 661 -1.78 -0.92 -17.29
C SER A 661 -0.67 -0.11 -17.97
N VAL A 662 -0.28 1.06 -17.45
CA VAL A 662 0.65 1.97 -18.16
C VAL A 662 2.11 1.54 -18.14
N TRP A 663 2.46 0.56 -17.31
CA TRP A 663 3.86 0.16 -17.11
C TRP A 663 4.48 -0.48 -18.36
N PRO A 664 5.74 -0.16 -18.72
CA PRO A 664 6.50 -0.91 -19.70
C PRO A 664 6.80 -2.33 -19.22
N THR A 665 7.22 -2.42 -17.94
CA THR A 665 7.49 -3.64 -17.19
C THR A 665 7.00 -3.45 -15.76
N LEU A 666 6.57 -4.52 -15.08
CA LEU A 666 6.06 -4.40 -13.71
C LEU A 666 7.11 -3.84 -12.73
N PRO A 667 6.75 -2.87 -11.86
CA PRO A 667 7.68 -2.17 -10.99
C PRO A 667 7.84 -2.82 -9.61
N GLY A 668 9.05 -2.77 -9.05
CA GLY A 668 9.34 -3.08 -7.64
C GLY A 668 8.98 -4.50 -7.20
N TYR A 669 8.58 -4.63 -5.92
CA TYR A 669 8.04 -5.86 -5.32
C TYR A 669 6.50 -5.91 -5.34
N TYR A 670 5.85 -4.78 -5.06
CA TYR A 670 4.40 -4.63 -5.04
C TYR A 670 3.99 -3.37 -5.82
N PRO A 671 2.99 -3.44 -6.71
CA PRO A 671 2.66 -2.31 -7.57
C PRO A 671 1.89 -1.19 -6.84
N THR A 672 1.35 -1.42 -5.64
CA THR A 672 0.36 -0.48 -5.06
C THR A 672 0.91 0.93 -4.83
N ILE A 673 2.08 1.08 -4.19
CA ILE A 673 2.72 2.40 -4.05
C ILE A 673 3.06 3.00 -5.41
N ALA A 674 3.63 2.20 -6.32
CA ALA A 674 4.02 2.67 -7.64
C ALA A 674 2.82 3.25 -8.41
N ILE A 675 1.63 2.65 -8.27
CA ILE A 675 0.40 3.19 -8.85
C ILE A 675 -0.04 4.52 -8.17
N TYR A 676 0.09 4.64 -6.84
CA TYR A 676 -0.18 5.92 -6.17
C TYR A 676 0.79 7.03 -6.61
N MET A 677 2.07 6.71 -6.80
CA MET A 677 3.09 7.67 -7.25
C MET A 677 2.80 8.18 -8.68
N ILE A 678 2.41 7.29 -9.62
CA ILE A 678 1.99 7.75 -10.96
C ILE A 678 0.66 8.51 -10.93
N SER A 679 -0.23 8.25 -9.96
CA SER A 679 -1.47 9.01 -9.76
C SER A 679 -1.18 10.46 -9.34
N GLU A 680 -0.29 10.63 -8.36
CA GLU A 680 0.19 11.95 -7.93
C GLU A 680 0.94 12.70 -9.04
N LYS A 681 1.76 11.99 -9.82
CA LYS A 681 2.45 12.55 -10.99
C LYS A 681 1.48 12.99 -12.08
N ALA A 682 0.53 12.13 -12.45
CA ALA A 682 -0.44 12.44 -13.49
C ALA A 682 -1.30 13.67 -13.11
N ALA A 683 -1.65 13.82 -11.82
CA ALA A 683 -2.32 15.01 -11.34
C ALA A 683 -1.48 16.28 -11.55
N ASP A 684 -0.20 16.28 -11.15
CA ASP A 684 0.66 17.45 -11.31
C ASP A 684 0.94 17.76 -12.79
N VAL A 685 1.14 16.75 -13.64
CA VAL A 685 1.24 16.89 -15.10
C VAL A 685 -0.01 17.54 -15.70
N MET A 686 -1.21 17.13 -15.27
CA MET A 686 -2.48 17.73 -15.71
C MET A 686 -2.70 19.15 -15.17
N LEU A 687 -2.06 19.49 -14.05
CA LEU A 687 -2.12 20.83 -13.43
C LEU A 687 -1.01 21.78 -13.93
N GLY A 688 -0.06 21.31 -14.74
CA GLY A 688 1.12 22.07 -15.15
C GLY A 688 2.09 22.34 -14.00
N GLN A 689 2.17 21.41 -13.04
CA GLN A 689 2.95 21.50 -11.82
C GLN A 689 4.15 20.54 -11.88
N SER A 690 5.07 20.70 -10.93
CA SER A 690 6.17 19.79 -10.64
C SER A 690 6.18 19.52 -9.14
N PRO A 691 6.67 18.36 -8.67
CA PRO A 691 6.72 18.10 -7.26
C PRO A 691 7.71 19.08 -6.63
N GLY A 692 7.23 19.93 -5.73
CA GLY A 692 8.10 20.83 -4.97
C GLY A 692 8.92 20.03 -3.96
N PRO A 693 10.21 20.36 -3.75
CA PRO A 693 11.00 19.71 -2.71
C PRO A 693 10.35 19.97 -1.35
N VAL A 694 9.93 18.91 -0.66
CA VAL A 694 9.23 19.07 0.62
C VAL A 694 10.27 19.45 1.69
N GLY A 695 10.15 20.65 2.24
CA GLY A 695 11.12 21.17 3.20
C GLY A 695 11.19 20.29 4.46
N VAL A 696 12.40 20.00 4.92
CA VAL A 696 12.66 19.20 6.14
C VAL A 696 11.90 19.74 7.37
N PHE A 697 11.61 21.05 7.38
CA PHE A 697 10.86 21.72 8.45
C PHE A 697 9.35 21.80 8.23
N ASP A 698 8.85 21.55 7.02
CA ASP A 698 7.41 21.52 6.72
C ASP A 698 6.75 20.18 7.15
N ASN A 699 7.59 19.15 7.40
CA ASN A 699 7.19 17.78 7.77
C ASN A 699 7.36 17.45 9.27
N LEU A 700 7.63 18.42 10.13
CA LEU A 700 7.94 18.20 11.55
C LEU A 700 6.66 17.95 12.38
N ASP A 701 6.13 16.71 12.34
CA ASP A 701 5.12 16.24 13.28
C ASP A 701 5.72 16.15 14.69
N LEU A 702 5.25 17.02 15.60
CA LEU A 702 5.66 17.10 17.00
C LEU A 702 4.75 16.30 17.97
N GLY A 703 3.75 15.55 17.47
CA GLY A 703 2.91 14.77 18.38
C GLY A 703 1.83 13.91 17.72
N SER A 704 2.04 12.58 17.75
CA SER A 704 0.96 11.57 17.91
C SER A 704 1.47 10.13 17.96
N GLY A 705 2.68 9.84 17.46
CA GLY A 705 3.27 8.50 17.53
C GLY A 705 3.92 8.15 18.88
N PRO A 706 4.09 6.85 19.23
CA PRO A 706 4.70 6.42 20.50
C PRO A 706 6.17 6.83 20.67
N ILE A 707 6.85 7.19 19.56
CA ILE A 707 8.23 7.72 19.56
C ILE A 707 8.25 9.25 19.80
N GLY A 708 7.12 9.95 19.63
CA GLY A 708 7.00 11.40 19.83
C GLY A 708 7.41 11.86 21.25
N THR A 709 7.21 11.01 22.26
CA THR A 709 7.61 11.26 23.64
C THR A 709 9.15 11.23 23.84
N LEU A 710 9.89 10.56 22.95
CA LEU A 710 11.37 10.55 22.92
C LEU A 710 11.96 11.65 22.03
N GLY A 711 11.21 12.12 21.01
CA GLY A 711 11.67 13.14 20.06
C GLY A 711 12.14 14.44 20.75
N SER A 712 11.46 14.84 21.83
CA SER A 712 11.83 16.01 22.65
C SER A 712 13.24 15.94 23.27
N GLY A 713 13.81 14.74 23.43
CA GLY A 713 15.17 14.55 23.97
C GLY A 713 16.28 14.60 22.92
N ILE A 714 15.99 14.25 21.66
CA ILE A 714 17.01 14.01 20.62
C ILE A 714 17.39 15.29 19.85
N ILE A 715 16.55 16.34 19.88
CA ILE A 715 16.84 17.64 19.25
C ILE A 715 18.18 18.24 19.73
N GLY A 716 18.62 17.91 20.96
CA GLY A 716 19.93 18.33 21.47
C GLY A 716 21.14 17.62 20.83
N ALA A 717 20.98 16.43 20.26
CA ALA A 717 22.08 15.62 19.72
C ALA A 717 22.40 15.95 18.26
N VAL A 718 21.39 16.29 17.45
CA VAL A 718 21.56 16.51 15.99
C VAL A 718 22.37 17.78 15.68
N ALA A 719 22.45 18.73 16.62
CA ALA A 719 23.32 19.91 16.51
C ALA A 719 24.83 19.59 16.57
N GLY A 720 25.23 18.36 16.93
CA GLY A 720 26.63 17.95 17.07
C GLY A 720 27.28 17.32 15.83
N VAL A 721 26.52 17.01 14.77
CA VAL A 721 27.00 16.17 13.64
C VAL A 721 27.64 17.01 12.51
N ALA A 722 28.29 18.12 12.85
CA ALA A 722 28.91 19.05 11.91
C ALA A 722 30.46 19.13 12.03
N ASP A 723 31.11 18.16 12.69
CA ASP A 723 32.57 18.02 12.73
C ASP A 723 33.02 16.71 12.05
N PRO A 724 33.76 16.76 10.92
CA PRO A 724 34.22 15.57 10.20
C PRO A 724 35.37 14.79 10.89
N LYS A 725 35.71 15.07 12.15
CA LYS A 725 36.81 14.40 12.88
C LYS A 725 36.39 13.29 13.85
N VAL A 726 35.10 13.05 14.07
CA VAL A 726 34.64 12.00 15.01
C VAL A 726 34.30 10.71 14.28
N GLY A 727 35.19 9.72 14.38
CA GLY A 727 35.00 8.38 13.80
C GLY A 727 33.94 7.53 14.52
N VAL A 728 33.51 6.46 13.84
CA VAL A 728 32.31 5.63 14.13
C VAL A 728 32.28 4.99 15.54
N ASN A 729 33.40 4.96 16.27
CA ASN A 729 33.46 4.41 17.64
C ASN A 729 32.98 5.38 18.74
N GLY A 730 32.52 6.61 18.40
CA GLY A 730 32.10 7.62 19.38
C GLY A 730 30.74 7.40 20.06
N ILE A 731 29.87 6.53 19.54
CA ILE A 731 28.47 6.44 19.99
C ILE A 731 28.30 5.84 21.40
N LEU A 732 29.28 5.05 21.88
CA LEU A 732 29.21 4.35 23.17
C LEU A 732 29.76 5.14 24.38
N GLY A 733 30.27 6.37 24.19
CA GLY A 733 30.96 7.13 25.25
C GLY A 733 30.15 8.22 25.97
N SER A 734 29.06 8.71 25.39
CA SER A 734 28.55 10.06 25.70
C SER A 734 27.60 10.21 26.91
N PHE A 735 27.45 9.18 27.75
CA PHE A 735 26.63 9.27 28.98
C PHE A 735 27.42 9.68 30.24
N GLY A 736 28.74 9.88 30.15
CA GLY A 736 29.58 10.29 31.27
C GLY A 736 30.38 11.57 30.99
N ASN A 737 29.94 12.68 31.59
CA ASN A 737 30.58 14.01 31.75
C ASN A 737 29.82 15.15 31.08
N LEU A 738 28.88 15.76 31.82
CA LEU A 738 28.11 16.94 31.39
C LEU A 738 28.33 18.11 32.36
N LEU A 739 29.57 18.61 32.41
CA LEU A 739 29.97 19.83 33.11
C LEU A 739 31.03 20.58 32.28
N GLY A 740 30.59 21.54 31.46
CA GLY A 740 31.45 22.38 30.62
C GLY A 740 30.67 23.52 29.96
N VAL A 741 31.30 24.69 29.79
CA VAL A 741 30.69 25.89 29.24
C VAL A 741 30.47 25.76 27.72
N LEU A 742 29.26 26.02 27.24
CA LEU A 742 28.90 25.92 25.82
C LEU A 742 28.73 27.31 25.20
N THR A 743 29.58 27.66 24.24
CA THR A 743 29.44 28.89 23.44
C THR A 743 28.96 28.53 22.03
N VAL A 744 27.80 29.05 21.61
CA VAL A 744 27.21 28.78 20.29
C VAL A 744 27.15 30.08 19.49
N THR A 745 27.73 30.07 18.29
CA THR A 745 27.67 31.22 17.35
C THR A 745 26.82 30.81 16.16
N TRP A 746 25.86 31.65 15.76
CA TRP A 746 24.90 31.32 14.69
C TRP A 746 24.85 32.44 13.65
N GLN A 747 24.76 32.06 12.37
CA GLN A 747 24.56 32.98 11.25
C GLN A 747 23.22 32.68 10.55
N SER A 748 22.45 33.74 10.32
CA SER A 748 21.15 33.68 9.64
C SER A 748 21.31 33.63 8.12
N PRO A 749 20.49 32.84 7.39
CA PRO A 749 20.37 32.98 5.93
C PRO A 749 19.55 34.22 5.52
N ILE A 750 18.93 34.94 6.46
CA ILE A 750 18.32 36.25 6.20
C ILE A 750 19.42 37.32 6.28
N SER A 751 19.63 38.02 5.18
CA SER A 751 20.74 38.95 4.90
C SER A 751 21.21 39.81 6.09
N GLY A 752 22.44 39.58 6.56
CA GLY A 752 23.25 40.56 7.29
C GLY A 752 23.21 40.53 8.82
N LEU A 753 22.39 39.68 9.46
CA LEU A 753 22.30 39.62 10.93
C LEU A 753 23.22 38.55 11.53
N ASN A 754 24.33 39.00 12.14
CA ASN A 754 25.17 38.19 13.03
C ASN A 754 24.68 38.34 14.47
N MET A 755 24.33 37.23 15.15
CA MET A 755 24.02 37.23 16.59
C MET A 755 24.99 36.31 17.34
N LYS A 756 25.50 36.79 18.48
CA LYS A 756 26.40 36.04 19.35
C LYS A 756 25.74 35.85 20.71
N THR A 757 25.63 34.60 21.19
CA THR A 757 24.96 34.29 22.46
C THR A 757 25.83 33.34 23.27
N THR A 758 26.14 33.71 24.51
CA THR A 758 26.99 32.92 25.40
C THR A 758 26.15 32.35 26.55
N TRP A 759 26.42 31.12 26.97
CA TRP A 759 25.68 30.45 28.03
C TRP A 759 26.62 29.83 29.06
N GLU A 760 26.51 30.26 30.32
CA GLU A 760 27.22 29.68 31.45
C GLU A 760 26.25 28.94 32.38
N THR A 761 26.66 27.76 32.83
CA THR A 761 25.92 26.94 33.79
C THR A 761 26.74 26.77 35.08
N SER A 762 26.53 27.68 36.03
CA SER A 762 26.98 27.49 37.41
C SER A 762 25.78 27.10 38.29
N HIS A 763 26.04 26.34 39.36
CA HIS A 763 24.96 25.83 40.20
C HIS A 763 24.08 26.97 40.75
N THR A 764 22.76 26.81 40.57
CA THR A 764 21.64 27.63 41.09
C THR A 764 21.23 28.93 40.38
N THR A 765 21.90 29.43 39.33
CA THR A 765 21.33 30.56 38.54
C THR A 765 21.78 30.59 37.08
N ILE A 766 20.83 30.80 36.14
CA ILE A 766 21.13 31.13 34.74
C ILE A 766 21.11 32.66 34.57
N ALA A 767 22.26 33.26 34.31
CA ALA A 767 22.36 34.66 33.90
C ALA A 767 22.41 34.77 32.36
N ARG A 768 21.84 35.84 31.80
CA ARG A 768 21.85 36.13 30.34
C ARG A 768 22.37 37.54 30.09
N THR A 769 23.21 37.68 29.07
CA THR A 769 23.38 38.93 28.30
C THR A 769 23.12 38.63 26.83
N ALA A 770 22.33 39.49 26.18
CA ALA A 770 22.08 39.43 24.73
C ALA A 770 21.87 40.86 24.25
N GLU A 771 22.76 41.34 23.38
CA GLU A 771 22.64 42.65 22.75
C GLU A 771 21.99 42.51 21.37
N LEU A 772 20.95 43.32 21.13
CA LEU A 772 20.27 43.44 19.85
C LEU A 772 20.37 44.89 19.37
N PRO A 773 20.72 45.16 18.09
CA PRO A 773 20.55 46.49 17.52
C PRO A 773 19.06 46.83 17.46
N THR A 774 18.66 47.93 18.09
CA THR A 774 17.27 48.40 18.09
C THR A 774 16.92 49.01 16.73
N GLY A 775 15.77 48.61 16.14
CA GLY A 775 15.19 49.25 14.95
C GLY A 775 14.93 48.38 13.72
N HIS A 776 15.18 47.06 13.76
CA HIS A 776 14.99 46.19 12.57
C HIS A 776 13.56 45.59 12.49
N PRO A 777 12.84 45.67 11.35
CA PRO A 777 11.41 45.32 11.23
C PRO A 777 11.04 43.82 11.36
N ASN A 778 11.93 42.97 11.85
CA ASN A 778 11.68 41.54 12.11
C ASN A 778 12.02 41.14 13.57
N SER A 779 12.24 42.11 14.47
CA SER A 779 12.52 41.89 15.90
C SER A 779 11.55 40.91 16.56
N ASP A 780 10.27 41.02 16.21
CA ASP A 780 9.19 40.34 16.93
C ASP A 780 9.12 38.85 16.53
N LYS A 781 9.49 38.52 15.28
CA LYS A 781 9.65 37.13 14.82
C LYS A 781 10.87 36.47 15.47
N ALA A 782 11.97 37.19 15.61
CA ALA A 782 13.14 36.70 16.34
C ALA A 782 12.82 36.45 17.82
N LEU A 783 12.04 37.34 18.44
CA LEU A 783 11.59 37.22 19.84
C LEU A 783 10.64 36.03 20.05
N ALA A 784 9.75 35.75 19.08
CA ALA A 784 8.87 34.57 19.11
C ALA A 784 9.68 33.26 19.11
N VAL A 785 10.63 33.10 18.18
CA VAL A 785 11.54 31.94 18.15
C VAL A 785 12.32 31.81 19.46
N LEU A 786 12.86 32.92 19.98
CA LEU A 786 13.59 32.94 21.25
C LEU A 786 12.73 32.53 22.47
N THR A 787 11.42 32.69 22.37
CA THR A 787 10.45 32.37 23.44
C THR A 787 10.07 30.89 23.39
N THR A 788 9.88 30.30 22.21
CA THR A 788 9.68 28.86 22.03
C THR A 788 10.89 28.06 22.56
N PHE A 789 12.11 28.50 22.25
CA PHE A 789 13.33 27.87 22.79
C PHE A 789 13.47 27.99 24.32
N LYS A 790 12.97 29.07 24.95
CA LYS A 790 12.93 29.18 26.43
C LYS A 790 12.02 28.11 27.05
N ALA A 791 10.85 27.86 26.46
CA ALA A 791 9.89 26.88 26.99
C ALA A 791 10.45 25.45 26.96
N ALA A 792 11.14 25.07 25.88
CA ALA A 792 11.78 23.75 25.76
C ALA A 792 12.86 23.52 26.84
N PHE A 793 13.74 24.48 27.07
CA PHE A 793 14.82 24.36 28.07
C PHE A 793 14.32 24.40 29.52
N ALA A 794 13.27 25.18 29.83
CA ALA A 794 12.67 25.21 31.16
C ALA A 794 12.10 23.83 31.57
N ASN A 795 11.46 23.12 30.63
CA ASN A 795 10.93 21.79 30.87
C ASN A 795 12.04 20.73 31.08
N MET A 796 13.18 20.84 30.40
CA MET A 796 14.35 19.96 30.64
C MET A 796 14.93 20.13 32.05
N ALA A 797 14.97 21.36 32.59
CA ALA A 797 15.48 21.62 33.95
C ALA A 797 14.57 21.01 35.04
N ILE A 798 13.26 20.91 34.79
CA ILE A 798 12.30 20.26 35.69
C ILE A 798 12.52 18.73 35.69
N LEU A 799 12.66 18.12 34.50
CA LEU A 799 12.95 16.69 34.35
C LEU A 799 14.29 16.28 34.98
N ALA A 800 15.33 17.12 34.86
CA ALA A 800 16.63 16.86 35.47
C ALA A 800 16.57 16.80 37.02
N ASN A 801 15.76 17.65 37.66
CA ASN A 801 15.58 17.63 39.12
C ASN A 801 14.79 16.39 39.61
N VAL A 802 13.84 15.90 38.82
CA VAL A 802 13.11 14.65 39.11
C VAL A 802 14.03 13.43 38.96
N ALA A 803 14.90 13.40 37.95
CA ALA A 803 15.89 12.33 37.78
C ALA A 803 16.98 12.31 38.87
N ALA A 804 17.39 13.48 39.38
CA ALA A 804 18.46 13.61 40.37
C ALA A 804 18.08 13.15 41.80
N SER A 805 16.81 12.85 42.07
CA SER A 805 16.31 12.51 43.41
C SER A 805 16.15 11.01 43.69
N ALA A 806 16.43 10.13 42.72
CA ALA A 806 16.51 8.68 42.90
C ALA A 806 17.80 8.15 42.24
N PRO A 807 18.92 7.96 42.98
CA PRO A 807 18.95 6.99 44.09
C PRO A 807 19.87 7.35 45.29
N ARG A 808 19.33 7.37 46.52
CA ARG A 808 20.15 7.36 47.77
C ARG A 808 19.54 6.50 48.89
N CYS A 809 19.32 5.20 48.64
CA CYS A 809 19.11 4.21 49.70
C CYS A 809 19.39 2.78 49.21
N ALA A 810 20.67 2.40 49.15
CA ALA A 810 21.10 1.03 48.81
C ALA A 810 22.46 0.67 49.43
N LYS A 811 22.58 0.78 50.76
CA LYS A 811 23.65 0.14 51.56
C LYS A 811 23.14 -0.26 52.94
N ASN A 812 22.48 -1.41 53.04
CA ASN A 812 22.77 -2.48 54.01
C ASN A 812 21.72 -3.60 53.97
N ASN A 813 22.12 -4.79 54.43
CA ASN A 813 21.41 -6.06 54.33
C ASN A 813 20.02 -6.08 54.97
N GLY A 814 19.06 -6.76 54.32
CA GLY A 814 17.78 -7.16 54.91
C GLY A 814 16.74 -7.61 53.87
N HIS A 815 16.11 -8.77 54.08
CA HIS A 815 15.01 -9.25 53.23
C HIS A 815 13.78 -8.34 53.32
N VAL A 816 13.17 -7.96 52.18
CA VAL A 816 11.82 -7.38 52.14
C VAL A 816 11.05 -7.91 50.91
N ASN A 817 9.84 -8.42 51.13
CA ASN A 817 8.89 -8.77 50.07
C ASN A 817 8.30 -7.51 49.42
N LEU A 818 8.20 -7.48 48.09
CA LEU A 818 7.47 -6.43 47.36
C LEU A 818 5.99 -6.78 47.26
N THR A 819 5.20 -6.31 48.23
CA THR A 819 3.73 -6.24 48.09
C THR A 819 3.37 -4.90 47.46
N PHE A 820 2.69 -4.92 46.31
CA PHE A 820 2.09 -3.71 45.72
C PHE A 820 0.96 -3.20 46.61
N LEU A 821 0.99 -1.90 46.96
CA LEU A 821 -0.10 -1.25 47.69
C LEU A 821 -0.48 0.06 47.00
N SER A 822 -1.76 0.16 46.63
CA SER A 822 -2.38 1.35 46.06
C SER A 822 -2.50 2.47 47.08
N LEU A 823 -2.27 3.72 46.66
CA LEU A 823 -2.63 4.91 47.45
C LEU A 823 -3.44 5.90 46.60
N LEU A 824 -4.77 5.76 46.70
CA LEU A 824 -5.70 6.89 46.69
C LEU A 824 -5.72 7.47 48.11
N GLY A 825 -5.69 8.81 48.28
CA GLY A 825 -6.03 9.40 49.58
C GLY A 825 -5.38 10.73 49.98
N HIS A 826 -5.83 11.83 49.37
CA HIS A 826 -6.15 13.16 49.96
C HIS A 826 -5.20 13.99 50.87
N GLN A 827 -5.44 15.31 50.75
CA GLN A 827 -5.01 16.48 51.56
C GLN A 827 -3.61 17.03 51.24
N ASP A 828 -3.43 18.32 50.88
CA ASP A 828 -4.38 19.44 50.67
C ASP A 828 -4.04 20.22 49.39
#